data_AF-A0A6N3EXQ0-F1
#
_entry.id   AF-A0A6N3EXQ0-F1
#
_cell.length_a   1.000
_cell.length_b   1.000
_cell.length_c   1.000
_cell.angle_alpha   90.00
_cell.angle_beta   90.00
_cell.angle_gamma   90.00
#
_symmetry.space_group_name_H-M   'P 1'
#
loop_
_entity.id
_entity.type
_entity.pdbx_description
1 polymer ?
#
loop_
_entity_poly.entity_id
_entity_poly.type
_entity_poly.pdbx_seq_one_letter_code
_entity_poly.pdbx_strand_id
1 'polypeptide(L)'
;MLKKQREKVLEDIKKIEKLEGIENESNSLEMSKLNLEKVKVNSQIDELSNKLSGLRLQLDGINKKINDLSGSAIDKILEAISEQRWYFFKNKTKVLMDKNTGLLWVNLDYFEYKKSENSWWYSFEDADNKVLNLKIDEYTNWHIPKNCELWEMIEDKSFPFQEGSGWSIKNQFEWIVEQDNIGGYRNLKSSGSRNSFYNGVGLLIPCNDSITYDTYKNDVSESNPIYTEKEKLQFTLNLFVNNDLWPIFDDENITELYKKIYFEKPRLLEQLSEIQSQIDEIEEQNKNKIKLLSSEFDYTKLLENYNIDKINNSIIKYYKAVISWIDGLIERLDYFQEQKSDMIEEFNKIGLKLSQKYQENPNLTQRENELLKERQKFFKKNFELGMNDVTKKLLSYKKQAQSIEDRIDDINEGNNGISELAELENEKRASFSFIAENTANIVKNALIKMDYFEKNKNFAVAAINLWDKWSMDYKVLKTTYKEDLKNNCEKEDIEEEVWMKWFEDWCNTRFVIEQQFMPLIKEGLNGNFEAEKNGVVIIEDIVALLDEYKKKVDNFYKNDRSAIYVNYVFAANGELQEKFETELKLYKISSEFQKKLQDIIFSLEKNENKIFLINWANNLIDLPVDEIINFVQLNNLDSIPQNVLNQFIELKKKNFESYLSDAKAYGREQERRDKEFNSLIFKMRKGLAKNKQGQLAH
;
A
#
# COMPACT_ATOMS: atom_id res chain seq x y z
N MET A 1 -47.49 22.40 46.34
CA MET A 1 -48.83 22.82 45.83
C MET A 1 -48.74 24.07 44.96
N LEU A 2 -48.14 25.17 45.44
CA LEU A 2 -48.01 26.44 44.69
C LEU A 2 -47.20 26.36 43.38
N LYS A 3 -46.15 25.53 43.30
CA LYS A 3 -45.41 25.28 42.04
C LYS A 3 -46.29 24.68 40.93
N LYS A 4 -47.11 23.68 41.27
CA LYS A 4 -48.08 23.06 40.34
C LYS A 4 -49.17 24.04 39.90
N GLN A 5 -49.62 24.93 40.79
CA GLN A 5 -50.56 26.00 40.42
C GLN A 5 -49.91 27.03 39.49
N ARG A 6 -48.65 27.44 39.75
CA ARG A 6 -47.89 28.33 38.87
C ARG A 6 -47.71 27.74 37.48
N GLU A 7 -47.37 26.46 37.38
CA GLU A 7 -47.24 25.75 36.10
C GLU A 7 -48.58 25.72 35.35
N LYS A 8 -49.69 25.42 36.03
CA LYS A 8 -51.02 25.43 35.43
C LYS A 8 -51.43 26.82 34.92
N VAL A 9 -51.14 27.87 35.70
CA VAL A 9 -51.41 29.26 35.28
C VAL A 9 -50.52 29.66 34.09
N LEU A 10 -49.24 29.28 34.07
CA LEU A 10 -48.37 29.49 32.92
C LEU A 10 -48.87 28.75 31.66
N GLU A 11 -49.43 27.57 31.83
CA GLU A 11 -49.98 26.77 30.73
C GLU A 11 -51.29 27.37 30.19
N ASP A 12 -52.15 27.89 31.07
CA ASP A 12 -53.37 28.60 30.67
C ASP A 12 -53.05 29.97 30.04
N ILE A 13 -52.03 30.69 30.53
CA ILE A 13 -51.50 31.91 29.87
C ILE A 13 -51.02 31.57 28.46
N LYS A 14 -50.20 30.53 28.27
CA LYS A 14 -49.74 30.09 26.94
C LYS A 14 -50.88 29.72 25.99
N LYS A 15 -51.99 29.19 26.51
CA LYS A 15 -53.20 28.92 25.70
C LYS A 15 -53.89 30.20 25.26
N ILE A 16 -53.92 31.23 26.11
CA ILE A 16 -54.46 32.55 25.78
C ILE A 16 -53.54 33.27 24.80
N GLU A 17 -52.23 33.28 25.05
CA GLU A 17 -51.23 33.88 24.17
C GLU A 17 -51.36 33.34 22.74
N LYS A 18 -51.58 32.03 22.56
CA LYS A 18 -51.85 31.43 21.23
C LYS A 18 -53.09 31.98 20.51
N LEU A 19 -54.12 32.44 21.24
CA LEU A 19 -55.34 33.02 20.67
C LEU A 19 -55.15 34.48 20.24
N GLU A 20 -54.15 35.18 20.79
CA GLU A 20 -53.82 36.57 20.45
C GLU A 20 -53.12 36.70 19.07
N GLY A 21 -52.82 35.58 18.41
CA GLY A 21 -52.25 35.58 17.06
C GLY A 21 -50.86 36.23 17.02
N ILE A 22 -50.49 36.79 15.87
CA ILE A 22 -49.14 37.34 15.60
C ILE A 22 -48.86 38.66 16.34
N GLU A 23 -49.89 39.26 16.97
CA GLU A 23 -49.75 40.49 17.76
C GLU A 23 -49.03 40.23 19.09
N ASN A 24 -49.11 39.00 19.61
CA ASN A 24 -48.32 38.55 20.75
C ASN A 24 -46.87 38.28 20.33
N GLU A 25 -45.92 38.89 21.05
CA GLU A 25 -44.49 38.83 20.73
C GLU A 25 -43.94 37.39 20.69
N SER A 26 -44.42 36.50 21.57
CA SER A 26 -44.01 35.09 21.59
C SER A 26 -44.46 34.34 20.33
N ASN A 27 -45.71 34.55 19.90
CA ASN A 27 -46.23 33.96 18.66
C ASN A 27 -45.58 34.56 17.41
N SER A 28 -45.26 35.85 17.42
CA SER A 28 -44.54 36.52 16.33
C SER A 28 -43.13 35.94 16.15
N LEU A 29 -42.42 35.68 17.25
CA LEU A 29 -41.13 34.99 17.27
C LEU A 29 -41.26 33.54 16.78
N GLU A 30 -42.29 32.81 17.21
CA GLU A 30 -42.56 31.45 16.76
C GLU A 30 -42.90 31.40 15.27
N MET A 31 -43.76 32.29 14.78
CA MET A 31 -44.08 32.43 13.35
C MET A 31 -42.88 32.83 12.51
N SER A 32 -42.00 33.69 13.02
CA SER A 32 -40.76 34.07 12.34
C SER A 32 -39.79 32.88 12.23
N LYS A 33 -39.68 32.07 13.29
CA LYS A 33 -38.91 30.82 13.27
C LYS A 33 -39.50 29.80 12.29
N LEU A 34 -40.82 29.60 12.32
CA LEU A 34 -41.52 28.70 11.40
C LEU A 34 -41.41 29.16 9.94
N ASN A 35 -41.42 30.48 9.69
CA ASN A 35 -41.21 31.02 8.34
C ASN A 35 -39.75 30.84 7.88
N LEU A 36 -38.76 31.01 8.75
CA LEU A 36 -37.36 30.68 8.45
C LEU A 36 -37.19 29.19 8.13
N GLU A 37 -37.83 28.32 8.91
CA GLU A 37 -37.80 26.88 8.69
C GLU A 37 -38.53 26.50 7.39
N LYS A 38 -39.68 27.11 7.11
CA LYS A 38 -40.43 26.97 5.86
C LYS A 38 -39.61 27.42 4.64
N VAL A 39 -38.90 28.55 4.73
CA VAL A 39 -38.00 29.02 3.66
C VAL A 39 -36.85 28.04 3.46
N LYS A 40 -36.29 27.50 4.54
CA LYS A 40 -35.21 26.50 4.45
C LYS A 40 -35.69 25.19 3.81
N VAL A 41 -36.88 24.71 4.19
CA VAL A 41 -37.51 23.52 3.59
C VAL A 41 -37.88 23.77 2.13
N ASN A 42 -38.45 24.94 1.79
CA ASN A 42 -38.76 25.29 0.40
C ASN A 42 -37.49 25.38 -0.46
N SER A 43 -36.41 25.97 0.07
CA SER A 43 -35.11 25.99 -0.62
C SER A 43 -34.57 24.58 -0.86
N GLN A 44 -34.76 23.65 0.09
CA GLN A 44 -34.38 22.25 -0.10
C GLN A 44 -35.28 21.55 -1.14
N ILE A 45 -36.58 21.86 -1.17
CA ILE A 45 -37.52 21.37 -2.19
C ILE A 45 -37.10 21.87 -3.57
N ASP A 46 -36.73 23.14 -3.71
CA ASP A 46 -36.29 23.73 -4.96
C ASP A 46 -34.95 23.13 -5.42
N GLU A 47 -34.00 22.92 -4.49
CA GLU A 47 -32.73 22.27 -4.79
C GLU A 47 -32.90 20.81 -5.22
N LEU A 48 -33.77 20.05 -4.55
CA LEU A 48 -34.12 18.68 -4.92
C LEU A 48 -34.87 18.63 -6.26
N SER A 49 -35.75 19.60 -6.55
CA SER A 49 -36.45 19.70 -7.83
C SER A 49 -35.49 20.02 -8.98
N ASN A 50 -34.50 20.88 -8.75
CA ASN A 50 -33.43 21.17 -9.71
C ASN A 50 -32.52 19.95 -9.94
N LYS A 51 -32.18 19.20 -8.88
CA LYS A 51 -31.45 17.93 -9.00
C LYS A 51 -32.28 16.88 -9.77
N LEU A 52 -33.58 16.78 -9.51
CA LEU A 52 -34.50 15.88 -10.22
C LEU A 52 -34.61 16.25 -11.71
N SER A 53 -34.69 17.55 -12.02
CA SER A 53 -34.63 18.09 -13.38
C SER A 53 -33.32 17.72 -14.08
N GLY A 54 -32.17 17.91 -13.41
CA GLY A 54 -30.86 17.52 -13.92
C GLY A 54 -30.74 16.01 -14.17
N LEU A 55 -31.24 15.19 -13.25
CA LEU A 55 -31.28 13.73 -13.41
C LEU A 55 -32.23 13.29 -14.54
N ARG A 56 -33.35 13.98 -14.75
CA ARG A 56 -34.25 13.73 -15.90
C ARG A 56 -33.58 14.08 -17.22
N LEU A 57 -32.88 15.21 -17.30
CA LEU A 57 -32.10 15.57 -18.49
C LEU A 57 -30.94 14.59 -18.74
N GLN A 58 -30.29 14.10 -17.68
CA GLN A 58 -29.30 13.03 -17.79
C GLN A 58 -29.93 11.71 -18.23
N LEU A 59 -31.12 11.36 -17.72
CA LEU A 59 -31.85 10.17 -18.11
C LEU A 59 -32.34 10.26 -19.56
N ASP A 60 -32.84 11.42 -20.00
CA ASP A 60 -33.20 11.67 -21.40
C ASP A 60 -31.97 11.65 -22.30
N GLY A 61 -30.83 12.17 -21.83
CA GLY A 61 -29.54 12.07 -22.50
C GLY A 61 -29.01 10.63 -22.58
N ILE A 62 -29.19 9.84 -21.53
CA ILE A 62 -28.86 8.41 -21.48
C ILE A 62 -29.81 7.63 -22.39
N ASN A 63 -31.12 7.89 -22.36
CA ASN A 63 -32.11 7.25 -23.23
C ASN A 63 -31.88 7.62 -24.70
N LYS A 64 -31.49 8.86 -24.99
CA LYS A 64 -31.08 9.29 -26.33
C LYS A 64 -29.79 8.61 -26.76
N LYS A 65 -28.78 8.51 -25.88
CA LYS A 65 -27.56 7.74 -26.16
C LYS A 65 -27.82 6.24 -26.30
N ILE A 66 -28.72 5.66 -25.50
CA ILE A 66 -29.16 4.28 -25.62
C ILE A 66 -29.85 4.12 -26.97
N ASN A 67 -30.77 5.00 -27.37
CA ASN A 67 -31.44 4.97 -28.67
C ASN A 67 -30.47 5.19 -29.85
N ASP A 68 -29.48 6.08 -29.72
CA ASP A 68 -28.42 6.31 -30.71
C ASP A 68 -27.44 5.11 -30.78
N LEU A 69 -27.28 4.35 -29.69
CA LEU A 69 -26.49 3.12 -29.61
C LEU A 69 -27.33 1.86 -29.94
N SER A 70 -28.66 1.93 -29.86
CA SER A 70 -29.59 0.80 -29.99
C SER A 70 -30.41 0.79 -31.28
N GLY A 71 -30.36 1.85 -32.09
CA GLY A 71 -30.69 1.75 -33.53
C GLY A 71 -29.49 1.14 -34.24
N SER A 72 -29.25 -0.16 -34.06
CA SER A 72 -27.94 -0.72 -34.31
C SER A 72 -27.59 -0.60 -35.79
N ALA A 73 -26.38 -0.16 -36.09
CA ALA A 73 -25.85 -0.23 -37.45
C ALA A 73 -26.01 -1.64 -38.07
N ILE A 74 -26.07 -2.67 -37.22
CA ILE A 74 -26.43 -4.05 -37.58
C ILE A 74 -27.88 -4.13 -38.07
N ASP A 75 -28.86 -3.51 -37.40
CA ASP A 75 -30.26 -3.49 -37.85
C ASP A 75 -30.40 -2.81 -39.22
N LYS A 76 -29.65 -1.74 -39.49
CA LYS A 76 -29.61 -1.09 -40.83
C LYS A 76 -28.99 -1.98 -41.89
N ILE A 77 -27.94 -2.74 -41.53
CA ILE A 77 -27.33 -3.73 -42.42
C ILE A 77 -28.31 -4.89 -42.66
N LEU A 78 -28.99 -5.39 -41.62
CA LEU A 78 -29.98 -6.47 -41.75
C LEU A 78 -31.18 -6.03 -42.57
N GLU A 79 -31.66 -4.80 -42.40
CA GLU A 79 -32.71 -4.17 -43.22
C GLU A 79 -32.28 -4.14 -44.69
N ALA A 80 -31.08 -3.64 -45.00
CA ALA A 80 -30.54 -3.68 -46.36
C ALA A 80 -30.39 -5.13 -46.89
N ILE A 81 -30.03 -6.09 -46.02
CA ILE A 81 -30.00 -7.51 -46.39
C ILE A 81 -31.39 -8.03 -46.78
N SER A 82 -32.43 -7.54 -46.12
CA SER A 82 -33.81 -7.97 -46.39
C SER A 82 -34.29 -7.52 -47.77
N GLU A 83 -33.87 -6.33 -48.20
CA GLU A 83 -34.30 -5.69 -49.46
C GLU A 83 -33.56 -6.21 -50.69
N GLN A 84 -32.38 -6.82 -50.51
CA GLN A 84 -31.51 -7.23 -51.62
C GLN A 84 -31.28 -8.75 -51.64
N ARG A 85 -31.37 -9.36 -52.84
CA ARG A 85 -31.09 -10.79 -53.06
C ARG A 85 -29.67 -11.04 -53.57
N TRP A 86 -29.20 -10.24 -54.52
CA TRP A 86 -27.96 -10.47 -55.23
C TRP A 86 -26.84 -9.59 -54.70
N TYR A 87 -25.70 -10.18 -54.35
CA TYR A 87 -24.57 -9.45 -53.79
C TYR A 87 -23.33 -9.59 -54.66
N PHE A 88 -22.84 -8.45 -55.16
CA PHE A 88 -21.47 -8.32 -55.66
C PHE A 88 -20.55 -7.97 -54.50
N PHE A 89 -19.25 -8.24 -54.64
CA PHE A 89 -18.28 -8.00 -53.56
C PHE A 89 -17.13 -7.09 -54.01
N LYS A 90 -16.78 -6.09 -53.19
CA LYS A 90 -15.66 -5.18 -53.48
C LYS A 90 -14.30 -5.89 -53.48
N ASN A 91 -14.14 -6.90 -52.64
CA ASN A 91 -12.90 -7.64 -52.48
C ASN A 91 -12.86 -8.98 -53.25
N LYS A 92 -13.99 -9.41 -53.82
CA LYS A 92 -14.14 -10.66 -54.61
C LYS A 92 -14.96 -10.36 -55.89
N THR A 93 -14.38 -9.58 -56.79
CA THR A 93 -15.08 -8.94 -57.92
C THR A 93 -15.61 -9.90 -59.00
N LYS A 94 -15.04 -11.10 -59.11
CA LYS A 94 -15.33 -12.07 -60.18
C LYS A 94 -16.45 -13.04 -59.82
N VAL A 95 -17.08 -12.86 -58.66
CA VAL A 95 -18.20 -13.67 -58.19
C VAL A 95 -19.35 -12.78 -57.72
N LEU A 96 -20.55 -13.33 -57.68
CA LEU A 96 -21.71 -12.77 -57.00
C LEU A 96 -22.44 -13.86 -56.23
N MET A 97 -23.16 -13.51 -55.18
CA MET A 97 -23.87 -14.46 -54.33
C MET A 97 -25.38 -14.30 -54.44
N ASP A 98 -26.10 -15.44 -54.46
CA ASP A 98 -27.54 -15.50 -54.24
C ASP A 98 -27.86 -15.64 -52.75
N LYS A 99 -28.54 -14.65 -52.14
CA LYS A 99 -28.98 -14.70 -50.74
C LYS A 99 -29.83 -15.93 -50.43
N ASN A 100 -30.66 -16.38 -51.37
CA ASN A 100 -31.67 -17.40 -51.09
C ASN A 100 -31.07 -18.81 -51.04
N THR A 101 -29.92 -19.02 -51.69
CA THR A 101 -29.27 -20.33 -51.78
C THR A 101 -27.88 -20.36 -51.13
N GLY A 102 -27.26 -19.18 -50.95
CA GLY A 102 -25.88 -19.05 -50.48
C GLY A 102 -24.85 -19.43 -51.54
N LEU A 103 -25.30 -19.78 -52.75
CA LEU A 103 -24.43 -20.16 -53.86
C LEU A 103 -23.72 -18.93 -54.42
N LEU A 104 -22.43 -19.10 -54.67
CA LEU A 104 -21.64 -18.21 -55.50
C LEU A 104 -21.83 -18.57 -56.96
N TRP A 105 -22.03 -17.55 -57.77
CA TRP A 105 -22.08 -17.62 -59.22
C TRP A 105 -20.91 -16.83 -59.80
N VAL A 106 -20.41 -17.27 -60.95
CA VAL A 106 -19.40 -16.47 -61.67
C VAL A 106 -20.01 -15.14 -62.12
N ASN A 107 -19.24 -14.07 -61.98
CA ASN A 107 -19.61 -12.78 -62.55
C ASN A 107 -19.39 -12.82 -64.08
N LEU A 108 -20.48 -12.76 -64.85
CA LEU A 108 -20.45 -12.88 -66.31
C LEU A 108 -19.73 -11.73 -67.03
N ASP A 109 -19.49 -10.60 -66.35
CA ASP A 109 -18.66 -9.52 -66.91
C ASP A 109 -17.16 -9.86 -66.85
N TYR A 110 -16.76 -10.81 -66.00
CA TYR A 110 -15.38 -11.29 -65.86
C TYR A 110 -15.16 -12.76 -66.27
N PHE A 111 -16.23 -13.47 -66.67
CA PHE A 111 -16.19 -14.89 -67.01
C PHE A 111 -16.60 -15.13 -68.47
N GLU A 112 -15.81 -15.93 -69.18
CA GLU A 112 -16.08 -16.34 -70.56
C GLU A 112 -17.16 -17.44 -70.60
N TYR A 113 -18.42 -17.01 -70.61
CA TYR A 113 -19.58 -17.92 -70.71
C TYR A 113 -19.82 -18.50 -72.11
N LYS A 114 -19.16 -17.94 -73.13
CA LYS A 114 -19.11 -18.44 -74.51
C LYS A 114 -17.78 -19.17 -74.74
N LYS A 115 -17.80 -20.30 -75.46
CA LYS A 115 -16.59 -21.10 -75.70
C LYS A 115 -15.54 -20.39 -76.54
N SER A 116 -15.95 -19.74 -77.61
CA SER A 116 -15.10 -18.91 -78.48
C SER A 116 -15.97 -18.10 -79.44
N GLU A 117 -15.37 -17.14 -80.14
CA GLU A 117 -16.03 -16.37 -81.22
C GLU A 117 -16.58 -17.28 -82.35
N ASN A 118 -15.89 -18.40 -82.63
CA ASN A 118 -16.19 -19.30 -83.75
C ASN A 118 -17.07 -20.51 -83.36
N SER A 119 -17.21 -20.80 -82.07
CA SER A 119 -18.03 -21.87 -81.52
C SER A 119 -18.52 -21.40 -80.15
N TRP A 120 -19.77 -20.96 -80.09
CA TRP A 120 -20.29 -20.26 -78.92
C TRP A 120 -20.62 -21.21 -77.76
N TRP A 121 -20.99 -22.45 -78.07
CA TRP A 121 -21.49 -23.41 -77.11
C TRP A 121 -20.42 -24.40 -76.65
N TYR A 122 -20.46 -24.73 -75.36
CA TYR A 122 -19.71 -25.81 -74.74
C TYR A 122 -20.46 -27.14 -74.91
N SER A 123 -19.73 -28.23 -75.16
CA SER A 123 -20.23 -29.56 -74.82
C SER A 123 -20.17 -29.76 -73.31
N PHE A 124 -20.94 -30.70 -72.77
CA PHE A 124 -20.88 -30.97 -71.32
C PHE A 124 -19.48 -31.38 -70.87
N GLU A 125 -18.77 -32.23 -71.64
CA GLU A 125 -17.40 -32.65 -71.34
C GLU A 125 -16.40 -31.48 -71.39
N ASP A 126 -16.54 -30.56 -72.34
CA ASP A 126 -15.71 -29.34 -72.38
C ASP A 126 -15.99 -28.42 -71.19
N ALA A 127 -17.26 -28.27 -70.82
CA ALA A 127 -17.69 -27.46 -69.68
C ALA A 127 -17.17 -28.05 -68.37
N ASP A 128 -17.32 -29.36 -68.17
CA ASP A 128 -16.90 -30.06 -66.97
C ASP A 128 -15.38 -29.95 -66.78
N ASN A 129 -14.59 -30.20 -67.84
CA ASN A 129 -13.14 -30.01 -67.80
C ASN A 129 -12.71 -28.55 -67.49
N LYS A 130 -13.44 -27.56 -68.03
CA LYS A 130 -13.18 -26.13 -67.75
C LYS A 130 -13.51 -25.79 -66.30
N VAL A 131 -14.57 -26.35 -65.76
CA VAL A 131 -15.07 -26.09 -64.40
C VAL A 131 -14.23 -26.78 -63.33
N LEU A 132 -13.84 -28.04 -63.54
CA LEU A 132 -13.00 -28.81 -62.61
C LEU A 132 -11.67 -28.12 -62.28
N ASN A 133 -11.10 -27.39 -63.23
CA ASN A 133 -9.83 -26.68 -63.08
C ASN A 133 -10.01 -25.18 -62.77
N LEU A 134 -11.25 -24.73 -62.53
CA LEU A 134 -11.55 -23.32 -62.34
C LEU A 134 -11.15 -22.85 -60.95
N LYS A 135 -10.40 -21.74 -60.90
CA LYS A 135 -10.09 -21.00 -59.67
C LYS A 135 -10.39 -19.52 -59.86
N ILE A 136 -11.34 -19.00 -59.10
CA ILE A 136 -11.80 -17.60 -59.18
C ILE A 136 -11.81 -17.02 -57.77
N ASP A 137 -11.13 -15.89 -57.57
CA ASP A 137 -11.09 -15.14 -56.31
C ASP A 137 -10.79 -16.00 -55.05
N GLU A 138 -9.88 -16.97 -55.24
CA GLU A 138 -9.44 -18.01 -54.29
C GLU A 138 -10.36 -19.22 -54.14
N TYR A 139 -11.60 -19.16 -54.61
CA TYR A 139 -12.55 -20.28 -54.58
C TYR A 139 -12.19 -21.35 -55.61
N THR A 140 -12.13 -22.59 -55.14
CA THR A 140 -11.98 -23.83 -55.90
C THR A 140 -13.24 -24.68 -55.78
N ASN A 141 -13.34 -25.79 -56.51
CA ASN A 141 -14.52 -26.69 -56.51
C ASN A 141 -15.77 -26.06 -57.13
N TRP A 142 -15.60 -25.31 -58.21
CA TRP A 142 -16.73 -24.91 -59.04
C TRP A 142 -17.37 -26.15 -59.67
N HIS A 143 -18.68 -26.10 -59.91
CA HIS A 143 -19.42 -27.16 -60.58
C HIS A 143 -20.41 -26.57 -61.61
N ILE A 144 -20.82 -27.41 -62.55
CA ILE A 144 -21.92 -27.08 -63.46
C ILE A 144 -23.21 -27.10 -62.62
N PRO A 145 -24.06 -26.06 -62.70
CA PRO A 145 -25.28 -26.00 -61.90
C PRO A 145 -26.23 -27.15 -62.26
N LYS A 146 -26.91 -27.67 -61.25
CA LYS A 146 -28.05 -28.56 -61.48
C LYS A 146 -29.16 -27.81 -62.19
N ASN A 147 -29.97 -28.54 -62.94
CA ASN A 147 -31.09 -27.96 -63.67
C ASN A 147 -32.07 -27.19 -62.76
N CYS A 148 -32.24 -27.65 -61.51
CA CYS A 148 -33.03 -26.94 -60.50
C CYS A 148 -32.33 -25.70 -59.92
N GLU A 149 -31.02 -25.76 -59.68
CA GLU A 149 -30.23 -24.62 -59.17
C GLU A 149 -30.23 -23.46 -60.19
N LEU A 150 -30.06 -23.77 -61.48
CA LEU A 150 -30.15 -22.76 -62.54
C LEU A 150 -31.58 -22.18 -62.66
N TRP A 151 -32.62 -23.01 -62.47
CA TRP A 151 -34.00 -22.49 -62.49
C TRP A 151 -34.29 -21.57 -61.32
N GLU A 152 -33.92 -21.96 -60.10
CA GLU A 152 -34.12 -21.15 -58.90
C GLU A 152 -33.39 -19.80 -58.97
N MET A 153 -32.23 -19.75 -59.65
CA MET A 153 -31.49 -18.53 -59.94
C MET A 153 -32.31 -17.54 -60.78
N ILE A 154 -33.05 -18.01 -61.79
CA ILE A 154 -33.70 -17.14 -62.78
C ILE A 154 -35.21 -16.99 -62.60
N GLU A 155 -35.88 -17.88 -61.84
CA GLU A 155 -37.34 -18.02 -61.80
C GLU A 155 -38.09 -16.70 -61.59
N ASP A 156 -37.62 -15.91 -60.62
CA ASP A 156 -38.20 -14.61 -60.23
C ASP A 156 -37.75 -13.43 -61.12
N LYS A 157 -36.87 -13.70 -62.10
CA LYS A 157 -36.28 -12.74 -63.04
C LYS A 157 -35.46 -11.62 -62.37
N SER A 158 -34.97 -11.83 -61.15
CA SER A 158 -34.13 -10.87 -60.42
C SER A 158 -32.64 -10.97 -60.74
N PHE A 159 -32.20 -12.02 -61.46
CA PHE A 159 -30.78 -12.28 -61.72
C PHE A 159 -30.10 -11.08 -62.42
N PRO A 160 -28.93 -10.58 -61.95
CA PRO A 160 -28.35 -9.33 -62.46
C PRO A 160 -27.99 -9.33 -63.95
N PHE A 161 -27.79 -10.50 -64.55
CA PHE A 161 -27.50 -10.64 -65.98
C PHE A 161 -28.70 -11.08 -66.82
N GLN A 162 -29.90 -10.98 -66.27
CA GLN A 162 -31.14 -11.23 -66.98
C GLN A 162 -31.35 -10.16 -68.05
N GLU A 163 -31.32 -10.57 -69.33
CA GLU A 163 -31.49 -9.66 -70.47
C GLU A 163 -32.28 -10.39 -71.56
N GLY A 164 -33.24 -9.71 -72.20
CA GLY A 164 -34.04 -10.26 -73.31
C GLY A 164 -35.42 -10.74 -72.91
N SER A 165 -36.02 -11.62 -73.72
CA SER A 165 -37.37 -12.15 -73.50
C SER A 165 -37.39 -13.40 -72.63
N GLY A 166 -38.40 -13.59 -71.78
CA GLY A 166 -38.55 -14.82 -70.99
C GLY A 166 -37.60 -14.85 -69.78
N TRP A 167 -36.78 -15.89 -69.66
CA TRP A 167 -35.76 -16.04 -68.61
C TRP A 167 -34.32 -16.00 -69.14
N SER A 168 -34.09 -15.36 -70.28
CA SER A 168 -32.77 -15.31 -70.89
C SER A 168 -31.74 -14.56 -70.04
N ILE A 169 -30.50 -15.04 -70.09
CA ILE A 169 -29.33 -14.44 -69.47
C ILE A 169 -28.45 -13.89 -70.60
N LYS A 170 -28.07 -12.61 -70.55
CA LYS A 170 -27.33 -11.92 -71.63
C LYS A 170 -27.94 -12.15 -73.04
N ASN A 171 -29.28 -12.14 -73.14
CA ASN A 171 -30.05 -12.46 -74.36
C ASN A 171 -29.87 -13.90 -74.91
N GLN A 172 -29.41 -14.85 -74.08
CA GLN A 172 -29.19 -16.25 -74.46
C GLN A 172 -30.09 -17.21 -73.68
N PHE A 173 -30.46 -18.32 -74.32
CA PHE A 173 -31.47 -19.25 -73.81
C PHE A 173 -30.94 -20.64 -73.45
N GLU A 174 -29.74 -21.01 -73.90
CA GLU A 174 -29.26 -22.40 -73.80
C GLU A 174 -28.04 -22.43 -72.89
N TRP A 175 -28.20 -22.98 -71.68
CA TRP A 175 -27.16 -22.99 -70.65
C TRP A 175 -26.92 -24.41 -70.15
N ILE A 176 -25.66 -24.81 -70.06
CA ILE A 176 -25.23 -26.13 -69.62
C ILE A 176 -25.65 -26.35 -68.17
N VAL A 177 -26.28 -27.49 -67.94
CA VAL A 177 -26.73 -27.94 -66.61
C VAL A 177 -26.53 -29.45 -66.47
N GLU A 178 -26.56 -29.90 -65.22
CA GLU A 178 -26.64 -31.31 -64.88
C GLU A 178 -28.05 -31.67 -64.38
N GLN A 179 -28.59 -32.80 -64.80
CA GLN A 179 -29.81 -33.37 -64.24
C GLN A 179 -29.66 -34.88 -64.06
N ASP A 180 -29.86 -35.36 -62.83
CA ASP A 180 -29.79 -36.79 -62.50
C ASP A 180 -28.48 -37.46 -62.96
N ASN A 181 -27.35 -36.75 -62.78
CA ASN A 181 -26.00 -37.12 -63.25
C ASN A 181 -25.84 -37.20 -64.78
N ILE A 182 -26.75 -36.57 -65.53
CA ILE A 182 -26.71 -36.48 -66.99
C ILE A 182 -26.47 -35.02 -67.38
N GLY A 183 -25.45 -34.81 -68.21
CA GLY A 183 -25.11 -33.51 -68.76
C GLY A 183 -25.97 -33.12 -69.95
N GLY A 184 -26.43 -31.87 -69.97
CA GLY A 184 -27.20 -31.31 -71.08
C GLY A 184 -27.25 -29.80 -71.02
N TYR A 185 -28.26 -29.21 -71.65
CA TYR A 185 -28.55 -27.80 -71.52
C TYR A 185 -30.01 -27.58 -71.12
N ARG A 186 -30.25 -26.48 -70.41
CA ARG A 186 -31.57 -25.96 -70.10
C ARG A 186 -31.94 -24.88 -71.11
N ASN A 187 -33.15 -24.97 -71.67
CA ASN A 187 -33.72 -23.91 -72.49
C ASN A 187 -34.55 -22.94 -71.62
N LEU A 188 -34.10 -21.69 -71.52
CA LEU A 188 -34.70 -20.65 -70.67
C LEU A 188 -35.94 -19.96 -71.27
N LYS A 189 -36.48 -20.45 -72.39
CA LYS A 189 -37.78 -19.98 -72.93
C LYS A 189 -38.99 -20.60 -72.21
N SER A 190 -38.77 -21.64 -71.43
CA SER A 190 -39.82 -22.49 -70.87
C SER A 190 -39.73 -22.54 -69.36
N SER A 191 -40.89 -22.66 -68.69
CA SER A 191 -41.00 -22.58 -67.24
C SER A 191 -40.93 -23.93 -66.52
N GLY A 192 -40.39 -23.93 -65.29
CA GLY A 192 -40.54 -24.98 -64.28
C GLY A 192 -39.26 -25.77 -63.99
N SER A 193 -38.96 -26.03 -62.72
CA SER A 193 -37.65 -26.51 -62.23
C SER A 193 -37.08 -27.76 -62.89
N ARG A 194 -37.93 -28.70 -63.34
CA ARG A 194 -37.51 -29.96 -64.00
C ARG A 194 -37.86 -30.05 -65.48
N ASN A 195 -38.42 -28.99 -66.05
CA ASN A 195 -38.76 -28.95 -67.46
C ASN A 195 -37.58 -28.44 -68.29
N SER A 196 -37.61 -28.70 -69.60
CA SER A 196 -36.75 -28.03 -70.59
C SER A 196 -35.26 -28.33 -70.49
N PHE A 197 -34.94 -29.53 -69.98
CA PHE A 197 -33.64 -30.16 -70.12
C PHE A 197 -33.56 -30.91 -71.46
N TYR A 198 -32.48 -30.70 -72.21
CA TYR A 198 -32.21 -31.33 -73.48
C TYR A 198 -30.76 -31.78 -73.56
N ASN A 199 -30.51 -32.91 -74.23
CA ASN A 199 -29.14 -33.31 -74.56
C ASN A 199 -28.61 -32.36 -75.64
N GLY A 200 -27.41 -31.82 -75.45
CA GLY A 200 -26.79 -30.93 -76.44
C GLY A 200 -25.69 -30.05 -75.87
N VAL A 201 -25.44 -28.94 -76.56
CA VAL A 201 -24.42 -27.95 -76.23
C VAL A 201 -25.09 -26.66 -75.72
N GLY A 202 -24.40 -25.90 -74.88
CA GLY A 202 -24.94 -24.67 -74.29
C GLY A 202 -23.84 -23.74 -73.77
N LEU A 203 -24.25 -22.61 -73.21
CA LEU A 203 -23.36 -21.64 -72.55
C LEU A 203 -23.05 -22.06 -71.12
N LEU A 204 -21.96 -21.57 -70.54
CA LEU A 204 -21.49 -22.02 -69.25
C LEU A 204 -21.63 -20.92 -68.19
N ILE A 205 -22.31 -21.23 -67.08
CA ILE A 205 -22.32 -20.41 -65.87
C ILE A 205 -22.09 -21.32 -64.65
N PRO A 206 -20.83 -21.47 -64.19
CA PRO A 206 -20.52 -22.31 -63.05
C PRO A 206 -21.04 -21.69 -61.74
N CYS A 207 -21.35 -22.55 -60.79
CA CYS A 207 -21.66 -22.17 -59.41
C CYS A 207 -20.72 -22.85 -58.42
N ASN A 208 -20.74 -22.36 -57.18
CA ASN A 208 -19.89 -22.83 -56.10
C ASN A 208 -20.62 -22.70 -54.77
N ASP A 209 -20.51 -23.73 -53.95
CA ASP A 209 -21.16 -23.87 -52.64
C ASP A 209 -20.16 -23.82 -51.48
N SER A 210 -18.89 -23.51 -51.72
CA SER A 210 -17.82 -23.58 -50.70
C SER A 210 -17.99 -22.65 -49.49
N ILE A 211 -18.77 -21.58 -49.63
CA ILE A 211 -19.06 -20.63 -48.53
C ILE A 211 -20.42 -20.88 -47.87
N THR A 212 -21.23 -21.79 -48.43
CA THR A 212 -22.54 -22.15 -47.91
C THR A 212 -22.42 -23.36 -46.98
N TYR A 213 -23.46 -23.61 -46.20
CA TYR A 213 -23.58 -24.80 -45.36
C TYR A 213 -24.88 -25.52 -45.68
N ASP A 214 -24.92 -26.84 -45.47
CA ASP A 214 -26.02 -27.72 -45.93
C ASP A 214 -27.43 -27.25 -45.55
N THR A 215 -27.57 -26.53 -44.44
CA THR A 215 -28.85 -26.03 -43.93
C THR A 215 -29.18 -24.60 -44.38
N TYR A 216 -28.24 -23.83 -44.92
CA TYR A 216 -28.38 -22.39 -45.17
C TYR A 216 -29.67 -22.05 -45.91
N LYS A 217 -29.93 -22.70 -47.06
CA LYS A 217 -31.14 -22.49 -47.88
C LYS A 217 -32.43 -22.72 -47.09
N ASN A 218 -32.45 -23.73 -46.22
CA ASN A 218 -33.61 -24.00 -45.37
C ASN A 218 -33.70 -22.97 -44.25
N ASP A 219 -32.57 -22.56 -43.68
CA ASP A 219 -32.49 -21.63 -42.55
C ASP A 219 -32.95 -20.21 -42.95
N VAL A 220 -32.61 -19.75 -44.15
CA VAL A 220 -33.01 -18.41 -44.66
C VAL A 220 -34.37 -18.40 -45.37
N SER A 221 -35.01 -19.56 -45.56
CA SER A 221 -36.28 -19.65 -46.27
C SER A 221 -37.39 -18.85 -45.58
N GLU A 222 -38.15 -18.08 -46.35
CA GLU A 222 -39.34 -17.36 -45.86
C GLU A 222 -40.34 -18.31 -45.19
N SER A 223 -40.46 -19.54 -45.71
CA SER A 223 -41.38 -20.57 -45.21
C SER A 223 -40.88 -21.31 -43.95
N ASN A 224 -39.65 -21.04 -43.48
CA ASN A 224 -39.12 -21.67 -42.28
C ASN A 224 -39.79 -21.09 -41.01
N PRO A 225 -40.50 -21.91 -40.20
CA PRO A 225 -41.20 -21.45 -39.01
C PRO A 225 -40.32 -21.37 -37.76
N ILE A 226 -39.08 -21.87 -37.81
CA ILE A 226 -38.18 -22.01 -36.65
C ILE A 226 -37.53 -20.66 -36.29
N TYR A 227 -37.13 -19.89 -37.31
CA TYR A 227 -36.37 -18.66 -37.14
C TYR A 227 -37.23 -17.42 -37.45
N THR A 228 -37.00 -16.35 -36.68
CA THR A 228 -37.53 -15.02 -36.97
C THR A 228 -36.85 -14.41 -38.19
N GLU A 229 -37.49 -13.43 -38.84
CA GLU A 229 -36.88 -12.72 -39.98
C GLU A 229 -35.50 -12.14 -39.64
N LYS A 230 -35.33 -11.60 -38.43
CA LYS A 230 -34.03 -11.09 -37.99
C LYS A 230 -32.96 -12.19 -37.93
N GLU A 231 -33.30 -13.37 -37.43
CA GLU A 231 -32.37 -14.51 -37.38
C GLU A 231 -32.04 -15.02 -38.78
N LYS A 232 -33.02 -15.05 -39.70
CA LYS A 232 -32.80 -15.40 -41.11
C LYS A 232 -31.79 -14.47 -41.78
N LEU A 233 -31.97 -13.16 -41.60
CA LEU A 233 -31.06 -12.13 -42.12
C LEU A 233 -29.66 -12.23 -41.48
N GLN A 234 -29.61 -12.61 -40.20
CA GLN A 234 -28.35 -12.81 -39.48
C GLN A 234 -27.55 -13.99 -40.05
N PHE A 235 -28.18 -15.04 -40.57
CA PHE A 235 -27.45 -16.12 -41.24
C PHE A 235 -26.71 -15.64 -42.49
N THR A 236 -27.33 -14.77 -43.30
CA THR A 236 -26.67 -14.14 -44.45
C THR A 236 -25.54 -13.21 -44.01
N LEU A 237 -25.77 -12.39 -42.98
CA LEU A 237 -24.73 -11.51 -42.42
C LEU A 237 -23.53 -12.31 -41.89
N ASN A 238 -23.78 -13.40 -41.16
CA ASN A 238 -22.74 -14.30 -40.67
C ASN A 238 -21.98 -14.96 -41.82
N LEU A 239 -22.66 -15.33 -42.90
CA LEU A 239 -22.02 -15.89 -44.09
C LEU A 239 -21.08 -14.87 -44.73
N PHE A 240 -21.46 -13.59 -44.80
CA PHE A 240 -20.54 -12.55 -45.26
C PHE A 240 -19.31 -12.39 -44.36
N VAL A 241 -19.52 -12.28 -43.04
CA VAL A 241 -18.43 -12.04 -42.08
C VAL A 241 -17.47 -13.24 -42.00
N ASN A 242 -17.99 -14.47 -41.92
CA ASN A 242 -17.19 -15.68 -41.77
C ASN A 242 -16.33 -16.00 -42.99
N ASN A 243 -16.72 -15.48 -44.16
CA ASN A 243 -16.00 -15.71 -45.43
C ASN A 243 -15.27 -14.46 -45.91
N ASP A 244 -15.07 -13.46 -45.04
CA ASP A 244 -14.40 -12.19 -45.35
C ASP A 244 -14.98 -11.51 -46.60
N LEU A 245 -16.29 -11.55 -46.81
CA LEU A 245 -16.95 -10.95 -47.97
C LEU A 245 -17.29 -9.49 -47.71
N TRP A 246 -16.98 -8.61 -48.66
CA TRP A 246 -17.35 -7.19 -48.61
C TRP A 246 -18.51 -6.90 -49.59
N PRO A 247 -19.78 -7.12 -49.18
CA PRO A 247 -20.95 -6.93 -50.03
C PRO A 247 -21.13 -5.48 -50.48
N ILE A 248 -21.52 -5.33 -51.73
CA ILE A 248 -22.04 -4.10 -52.31
C ILE A 248 -23.54 -4.11 -52.10
N PHE A 249 -24.02 -3.19 -51.26
CA PHE A 249 -25.43 -2.95 -51.00
C PHE A 249 -25.94 -1.89 -51.99
N ASP A 250 -27.24 -1.90 -52.26
CA ASP A 250 -27.88 -0.89 -53.11
C ASP A 250 -27.72 0.53 -52.53
N ASP A 251 -27.69 0.68 -51.20
CA ASP A 251 -27.27 1.92 -50.52
C ASP A 251 -25.76 1.91 -50.22
N GLU A 252 -25.01 2.77 -50.90
CA GLU A 252 -23.56 2.95 -50.72
C GLU A 252 -23.18 3.28 -49.27
N ASN A 253 -24.05 3.99 -48.53
CA ASN A 253 -23.81 4.29 -47.11
C ASN A 253 -23.79 3.02 -46.27
N ILE A 254 -24.59 2.01 -46.62
CA ILE A 254 -24.61 0.72 -45.92
C ILE A 254 -23.37 -0.11 -46.27
N THR A 255 -22.89 -0.05 -47.51
CA THR A 255 -21.59 -0.66 -47.87
C THR A 255 -20.43 -0.08 -47.08
N GLU A 256 -20.39 1.25 -46.90
CA GLU A 256 -19.35 1.90 -46.10
C GLU A 256 -19.52 1.61 -44.60
N LEU A 257 -20.76 1.55 -44.11
CA LEU A 257 -21.07 1.18 -42.72
C LEU A 257 -20.63 -0.25 -42.41
N TYR A 258 -20.92 -1.21 -43.29
CA TYR A 258 -20.51 -2.60 -43.17
C TYR A 258 -18.98 -2.72 -43.09
N LYS A 259 -18.26 -2.05 -44.00
CA LYS A 259 -16.80 -2.02 -44.03
C LYS A 259 -16.20 -1.51 -42.71
N LYS A 260 -16.71 -0.39 -42.19
CA LYS A 260 -16.24 0.17 -40.91
C LYS A 260 -16.39 -0.80 -39.74
N ILE A 261 -17.50 -1.53 -39.69
CA ILE A 261 -17.83 -2.44 -38.59
C ILE A 261 -17.07 -3.76 -38.68
N TYR A 262 -17.02 -4.38 -39.86
CA TYR A 262 -16.54 -5.75 -40.00
C TYR A 262 -15.12 -5.86 -40.56
N PHE A 263 -14.54 -4.78 -41.12
CA PHE A 263 -13.15 -4.78 -41.62
C PHE A 263 -12.25 -3.79 -40.86
N GLU A 264 -12.68 -2.56 -40.61
CA GLU A 264 -11.81 -1.54 -39.98
C GLU A 264 -11.74 -1.69 -38.45
N LYS A 265 -12.88 -1.83 -37.78
CA LYS A 265 -12.93 -1.97 -36.31
C LYS A 265 -12.12 -3.18 -35.77
N PRO A 266 -12.18 -4.40 -36.36
CA PRO A 266 -11.36 -5.51 -35.89
C PRO A 266 -9.86 -5.22 -35.97
N ARG A 267 -9.39 -4.60 -37.07
CA ARG A 267 -7.98 -4.20 -37.21
C ARG A 267 -7.54 -3.18 -36.17
N LEU A 268 -8.40 -2.21 -35.86
CA LEU A 268 -8.12 -1.23 -34.80
C LEU A 268 -8.06 -1.87 -33.41
N LEU A 269 -8.89 -2.88 -33.16
CA LEU A 269 -8.85 -3.64 -31.89
C LEU A 269 -7.58 -4.50 -31.76
N GLU A 270 -7.13 -5.11 -32.85
CA GLU A 270 -5.87 -5.85 -32.91
C GLU A 270 -4.67 -4.91 -32.61
N GLN A 271 -4.62 -3.75 -33.27
CA GLN A 271 -3.61 -2.72 -33.00
C GLN A 271 -3.64 -2.23 -31.54
N LEU A 272 -4.83 -2.03 -30.98
CA LEU A 272 -4.98 -1.65 -29.58
C LEU A 272 -4.43 -2.72 -28.63
N SER A 273 -4.72 -4.00 -28.91
CA SER A 273 -4.21 -5.12 -28.12
C SER A 273 -2.69 -5.25 -28.20
N GLU A 274 -2.11 -5.03 -29.38
CA GLU A 274 -0.66 -5.03 -29.58
C GLU A 274 0.01 -3.90 -28.79
N ILE A 275 -0.54 -2.68 -28.86
CA ILE A 275 -0.05 -1.54 -28.07
C ILE A 275 -0.16 -1.81 -26.57
N GLN A 276 -1.28 -2.38 -26.10
CA GLN A 276 -1.44 -2.71 -24.69
C GLN A 276 -0.41 -3.75 -24.23
N SER A 277 -0.14 -4.77 -25.03
CA SER A 277 0.90 -5.76 -24.72
C SER A 277 2.30 -5.13 -24.63
N GLN A 278 2.61 -4.16 -25.50
CA GLN A 278 3.87 -3.43 -25.45
C GLN A 278 3.98 -2.54 -24.20
N ILE A 279 2.87 -1.91 -23.78
CA ILE A 279 2.81 -1.13 -22.53
C ILE A 279 3.07 -2.05 -21.33
N ASP A 280 2.38 -3.18 -21.25
CA ASP A 280 2.49 -4.13 -20.14
C ASP A 280 3.93 -4.68 -20.04
N GLU A 281 4.58 -5.00 -21.17
CA GLU A 281 5.99 -5.43 -21.20
C GLU A 281 6.95 -4.33 -20.71
N ILE A 282 6.73 -3.07 -21.11
CA ILE A 282 7.55 -1.94 -20.67
C ILE A 282 7.36 -1.70 -19.16
N GLU A 283 6.13 -1.78 -18.65
CA GLU A 283 5.83 -1.64 -17.22
C GLU A 283 6.48 -2.76 -16.38
N GLU A 284 6.43 -4.01 -16.86
CA GLU A 284 7.06 -5.14 -16.19
C GLU A 284 8.60 -5.09 -16.25
N GLN A 285 9.16 -4.66 -17.37
CA GLN A 285 10.61 -4.39 -17.48
C GLN A 285 11.04 -3.26 -16.55
N ASN A 286 10.26 -2.19 -16.40
CA ASN A 286 10.55 -1.10 -15.49
C ASN A 286 10.44 -1.54 -14.02
N LYS A 287 9.43 -2.35 -13.68
CA LYS A 287 9.26 -2.94 -12.34
C LYS A 287 10.40 -3.88 -11.95
N ASN A 288 11.00 -4.58 -12.92
CA ASN A 288 12.12 -5.49 -12.71
C ASN A 288 13.51 -4.81 -12.78
N LYS A 289 13.69 -3.75 -13.57
CA LYS A 289 14.92 -2.89 -13.55
C LYS A 289 14.99 -2.02 -12.30
N ILE A 290 13.84 -1.63 -11.76
CA ILE A 290 13.68 -0.88 -10.52
C ILE A 290 13.19 -1.87 -9.46
N LYS A 291 14.06 -2.79 -9.02
CA LYS A 291 13.93 -3.24 -7.63
C LYS A 291 14.08 -1.97 -6.79
N LEU A 292 12.95 -1.45 -6.33
CA LEU A 292 12.89 -0.38 -5.34
C LEU A 292 13.93 -0.70 -4.27
N LEU A 293 14.76 0.30 -3.97
CA LEU A 293 15.63 0.24 -2.81
C LEU A 293 14.80 -0.24 -1.62
N SER A 294 15.20 -1.38 -1.08
CA SER A 294 14.61 -2.00 0.11
C SER A 294 15.75 -2.53 0.97
N SER A 295 15.48 -2.96 2.19
CA SER A 295 16.50 -3.64 3.01
C SER A 295 17.11 -4.88 2.34
N GLU A 296 16.44 -5.46 1.33
CA GLU A 296 16.91 -6.58 0.50
C GLU A 296 17.70 -6.14 -0.74
N PHE A 297 18.02 -4.85 -0.89
CA PHE A 297 18.82 -4.34 -1.98
C PHE A 297 20.13 -5.11 -2.10
N ASP A 298 20.31 -5.74 -3.27
CA ASP A 298 21.48 -6.52 -3.64
C ASP A 298 22.26 -5.79 -4.73
N TYR A 299 23.30 -5.08 -4.30
CA TYR A 299 24.15 -4.28 -5.18
C TYR A 299 25.03 -5.14 -6.10
N THR A 300 25.22 -6.43 -5.80
CA THR A 300 26.12 -7.30 -6.56
C THR A 300 25.63 -7.49 -8.00
N LYS A 301 24.31 -7.51 -8.20
CA LYS A 301 23.68 -7.55 -9.53
C LYS A 301 23.96 -6.32 -10.37
N LEU A 302 24.12 -5.15 -9.74
CA LEU A 302 24.46 -3.92 -10.45
C LEU A 302 25.93 -3.91 -10.91
N LEU A 303 26.80 -4.59 -10.16
CA LEU A 303 28.23 -4.70 -10.47
C LEU A 303 28.51 -5.55 -11.71
N GLU A 304 27.60 -6.46 -12.12
CA GLU A 304 27.74 -7.28 -13.33
C GLU A 304 27.92 -6.44 -14.61
N ASN A 305 27.41 -5.21 -14.62
CA ASN A 305 27.52 -4.28 -15.76
C ASN A 305 28.89 -3.59 -15.85
N TYR A 306 29.79 -3.79 -14.88
CA TYR A 306 31.07 -3.12 -14.80
C TYR A 306 32.22 -4.10 -15.00
N ASN A 307 33.10 -3.81 -15.97
CA ASN A 307 34.33 -4.59 -16.15
C ASN A 307 35.39 -4.14 -15.13
N ILE A 308 35.34 -4.71 -13.92
CA ILE A 308 36.14 -4.31 -12.76
C ILE A 308 37.65 -4.29 -13.07
N ASP A 309 38.16 -5.32 -13.76
CA ASP A 309 39.59 -5.41 -14.11
C ASP A 309 40.02 -4.27 -15.04
N LYS A 310 39.24 -3.98 -16.09
CA LYS A 310 39.54 -2.87 -17.00
C LYS A 310 39.38 -1.50 -16.33
N ILE A 311 38.46 -1.38 -15.37
CA ILE A 311 38.21 -0.14 -14.64
C ILE A 311 39.36 0.15 -13.67
N ASN A 312 39.79 -0.82 -12.86
CA ASN A 312 40.86 -0.62 -11.89
C ASN A 312 42.21 -0.29 -12.55
N ASN A 313 42.46 -0.82 -13.75
CA ASN A 313 43.69 -0.61 -14.51
C ASN A 313 43.73 0.70 -15.32
N SER A 314 42.71 1.55 -15.26
CA SER A 314 42.69 2.79 -16.03
C SER A 314 42.03 3.91 -15.23
N ILE A 315 42.79 4.95 -14.88
CA ILE A 315 42.26 6.06 -14.07
C ILE A 315 41.07 6.77 -14.77
N ILE A 316 41.11 6.88 -16.10
CA ILE A 316 40.03 7.47 -16.89
C ILE A 316 38.75 6.64 -16.80
N LYS A 317 38.86 5.30 -16.91
CA LYS A 317 37.69 4.42 -16.76
C LYS A 317 37.22 4.38 -15.32
N TYR A 318 38.15 4.47 -14.37
CA TYR A 318 37.88 4.48 -12.94
C TYR A 318 36.98 5.63 -12.53
N TYR A 319 37.36 6.88 -12.79
CA TYR A 319 36.58 8.02 -12.31
C TYR A 319 35.19 8.05 -12.95
N LYS A 320 35.10 7.74 -14.26
CA LYS A 320 33.83 7.63 -14.99
C LYS A 320 32.92 6.54 -14.42
N ALA A 321 33.49 5.38 -14.08
CA ALA A 321 32.74 4.30 -13.46
C ALA A 321 32.25 4.68 -12.05
N VAL A 322 33.07 5.35 -11.24
CA VAL A 322 32.67 5.85 -9.92
C VAL A 322 31.53 6.87 -10.04
N ILE A 323 31.64 7.85 -10.95
CA ILE A 323 30.58 8.84 -11.19
C ILE A 323 29.28 8.14 -11.60
N SER A 324 29.34 7.28 -12.63
CA SER A 324 28.18 6.53 -13.12
C SER A 324 27.55 5.65 -12.05
N TRP A 325 28.36 4.99 -11.21
CA TRP A 325 27.88 4.18 -10.10
C TRP A 325 27.14 5.02 -9.05
N ILE A 326 27.72 6.15 -8.64
CA ILE A 326 27.11 7.05 -7.67
C ILE A 326 25.82 7.65 -8.22
N ASP A 327 25.78 8.07 -9.48
CA ASP A 327 24.58 8.60 -10.11
C ASP A 327 23.46 7.56 -10.15
N GLY A 328 23.77 6.31 -10.50
CA GLY A 328 22.81 5.22 -10.45
C GLY A 328 22.28 4.93 -9.03
N LEU A 329 23.10 5.11 -7.99
CA LEU A 329 22.64 5.01 -6.60
C LEU A 329 21.75 6.19 -6.20
N ILE A 330 22.10 7.42 -6.61
CA ILE A 330 21.33 8.64 -6.29
C ILE A 330 19.97 8.61 -6.97
N GLU A 331 19.89 8.29 -8.27
CA GLU A 331 18.61 8.19 -9.00
C GLU A 331 17.64 7.21 -8.32
N ARG A 332 18.14 6.06 -7.86
CA ARG A 332 17.35 5.07 -7.13
C ARG A 332 16.93 5.58 -5.75
N LEU A 333 17.79 6.34 -5.09
CA LEU A 333 17.52 6.96 -3.79
C LEU A 333 16.45 8.05 -3.90
N ASP A 334 16.49 8.85 -4.96
CA ASP A 334 15.51 9.90 -5.25
C ASP A 334 14.14 9.28 -5.54
N TYR A 335 14.09 8.23 -6.37
CA TYR A 335 12.86 7.47 -6.60
C TYR A 335 12.28 6.88 -5.31
N PHE A 336 13.12 6.29 -4.45
CA PHE A 336 12.68 5.81 -3.13
C PHE A 336 12.13 6.96 -2.27
N GLN A 337 12.79 8.12 -2.31
CA GLN A 337 12.36 9.29 -1.55
C GLN A 337 10.98 9.81 -1.98
N GLU A 338 10.71 9.86 -3.28
CA GLU A 338 9.40 10.26 -3.80
C GLU A 338 8.30 9.30 -3.34
N GLN A 339 8.53 7.99 -3.43
CA GLN A 339 7.55 6.96 -3.06
C GLN A 339 7.26 6.90 -1.55
N LYS A 340 8.21 7.34 -0.70
CA LYS A 340 8.12 7.26 0.77
C LYS A 340 8.20 8.64 1.43
N SER A 341 7.84 9.69 0.70
CA SER A 341 8.03 11.11 1.09
C SER A 341 7.52 11.44 2.49
N ASP A 342 6.27 11.08 2.83
CA ASP A 342 5.67 11.33 4.15
C ASP A 342 6.48 10.68 5.30
N MET A 343 6.89 9.42 5.12
CA MET A 343 7.67 8.68 6.13
C MET A 343 9.06 9.29 6.31
N ILE A 344 9.69 9.69 5.21
CA ILE A 344 11.02 10.28 5.21
C ILE A 344 11.00 11.68 5.84
N GLU A 345 9.94 12.46 5.62
CA GLU A 345 9.78 13.76 6.28
C GLU A 345 9.75 13.60 7.81
N GLU A 346 8.97 12.65 8.32
CA GLU A 346 8.90 12.36 9.76
C GLU A 346 10.22 11.82 10.31
N PHE A 347 10.86 10.88 9.60
CA PHE A 347 12.16 10.33 9.97
C PHE A 347 13.22 11.45 10.03
N ASN A 348 13.22 12.37 9.06
CA ASN A 348 14.14 13.51 9.02
C ASN A 348 13.89 14.50 10.17
N LYS A 349 12.63 14.77 10.56
CA LYS A 349 12.32 15.60 11.75
C LYS A 349 12.95 15.02 13.01
N ILE A 350 12.87 13.70 13.17
CA ILE A 350 13.49 12.99 14.30
C ILE A 350 15.01 13.02 14.20
N GLY A 351 15.57 12.78 13.01
CA GLY A 351 17.01 12.85 12.76
C GLY A 351 17.59 14.21 13.11
N LEU A 352 16.90 15.30 12.74
CA LEU A 352 17.28 16.67 13.12
C LEU A 352 17.31 16.86 14.64
N LYS A 353 16.30 16.36 15.37
CA LYS A 353 16.28 16.41 16.84
C LYS A 353 17.49 15.68 17.45
N LEU A 354 17.90 14.55 16.87
CA LEU A 354 19.03 13.74 17.33
C LEU A 354 20.40 14.25 16.87
N SER A 355 20.45 15.15 15.90
CA SER A 355 21.70 15.64 15.29
C SER A 355 22.58 16.46 16.22
N GLN A 356 21.98 17.08 17.24
CA GLN A 356 22.69 17.91 18.21
C GLN A 356 23.74 17.10 18.96
N LYS A 357 24.97 17.61 19.05
CA LYS A 357 26.02 16.97 19.85
C LYS A 357 25.69 17.11 21.34
N TYR A 358 25.90 16.03 22.11
CA TYR A 358 25.78 16.08 23.57
C TYR A 358 26.71 17.16 24.14
N GLN A 359 26.16 18.04 24.98
CA GLN A 359 26.92 19.00 25.77
C GLN A 359 26.88 18.57 27.23
N GLU A 360 28.06 18.45 27.85
CA GLU A 360 28.17 18.09 29.25
C GLU A 360 27.55 19.18 30.13
N ASN A 361 26.71 18.77 31.07
CA ASN A 361 26.11 19.67 32.04
C ASN A 361 27.06 19.79 33.23
N PRO A 362 27.49 21.01 33.62
CA PRO A 362 28.40 21.21 34.74
C PRO A 362 27.80 20.82 36.10
N ASN A 363 26.47 20.75 36.22
CA ASN A 363 25.78 20.33 37.45
C ASN A 363 25.62 18.81 37.59
N LEU A 364 26.05 18.03 36.58
CA LEU A 364 26.03 16.57 36.59
C LEU A 364 27.43 16.03 36.85
N THR A 365 27.52 14.92 37.57
CA THR A 365 28.78 14.17 37.72
C THR A 365 29.21 13.55 36.38
N GLN A 366 30.45 13.06 36.31
CA GLN A 366 30.94 12.34 35.13
C GLN A 366 30.04 11.15 34.77
N ARG A 367 29.70 10.30 35.74
CA ARG A 367 28.85 9.11 35.52
C ARG A 367 27.44 9.47 35.04
N GLU A 368 26.89 10.57 35.55
CA GLU A 368 25.57 11.08 35.14
C GLU A 368 25.60 11.63 33.70
N ASN A 369 26.63 12.39 33.35
CA ASN A 369 26.85 12.86 31.98
C ASN A 369 27.05 11.69 31.01
N GLU A 370 27.84 10.68 31.40
CA GLU A 370 28.07 9.46 30.62
C GLU A 370 26.75 8.71 30.36
N LEU A 371 25.90 8.55 31.38
CA LEU A 371 24.59 7.93 31.23
C LEU A 371 23.77 8.64 30.14
N LEU A 372 23.58 9.96 30.26
CA LEU A 372 22.76 10.72 29.29
C LEU A 372 23.37 10.72 27.87
N LYS A 373 24.70 10.79 27.78
CA LYS A 373 25.43 10.73 26.51
C LYS A 373 25.26 9.39 25.81
N GLU A 374 25.35 8.28 26.54
CA GLU A 374 25.13 6.94 25.97
C GLU A 374 23.67 6.72 25.55
N ARG A 375 22.68 7.31 26.26
CA ARG A 375 21.29 7.33 25.78
C ARG A 375 21.18 8.02 24.43
N GLN A 376 21.71 9.23 24.31
CA GLN A 376 21.65 9.99 23.07
C GLN A 376 22.35 9.25 21.93
N LYS A 377 23.54 8.68 22.20
CA LYS A 377 24.30 7.89 21.22
C LYS A 377 23.51 6.68 20.72
N PHE A 378 22.76 6.02 21.59
CA PHE A 378 21.88 4.92 21.20
C PHE A 378 20.79 5.39 20.22
N PHE A 379 20.02 6.43 20.56
CA PHE A 379 18.98 6.93 19.65
C PHE A 379 19.57 7.46 18.34
N LYS A 380 20.67 8.20 18.42
CA LYS A 380 21.41 8.72 17.27
C LYS A 380 21.85 7.59 16.33
N LYS A 381 22.46 6.52 16.87
CA LYS A 381 22.87 5.35 16.10
C LYS A 381 21.70 4.70 15.36
N ASN A 382 20.52 4.63 15.96
CA ASN A 382 19.38 3.91 15.38
C ASN A 382 18.49 4.79 14.48
N PHE A 383 18.41 6.10 14.70
CA PHE A 383 17.40 6.97 14.07
C PHE A 383 17.95 8.26 13.42
N GLU A 384 19.25 8.58 13.48
CA GLU A 384 19.80 9.83 12.89
C GLU A 384 20.10 9.74 11.38
N LEU A 385 20.04 8.56 10.77
CA LEU A 385 20.60 8.35 9.43
C LEU A 385 19.59 8.75 8.34
N GLY A 386 19.36 10.05 8.17
CA GLY A 386 18.44 10.61 7.17
C GLY A 386 18.97 10.50 5.74
N MET A 387 18.07 10.50 4.75
CA MET A 387 18.48 10.41 3.34
C MET A 387 19.38 11.55 2.90
N ASN A 388 19.21 12.75 3.48
CA ASN A 388 20.07 13.89 3.19
C ASN A 388 21.55 13.62 3.50
N ASP A 389 21.85 12.87 4.57
CA ASP A 389 23.23 12.54 4.92
C ASP A 389 23.79 11.41 4.04
N VAL A 390 22.95 10.50 3.59
CA VAL A 390 23.30 9.48 2.59
C VAL A 390 23.67 10.17 1.27
N THR A 391 22.78 11.04 0.76
CA THR A 391 23.01 11.80 -0.48
C THR A 391 24.27 12.65 -0.38
N LYS A 392 24.48 13.37 0.73
CA LYS A 392 25.72 14.14 0.96
C LYS A 392 26.98 13.27 0.92
N LYS A 393 26.95 12.08 1.54
CA LYS A 393 28.08 11.14 1.51
C LYS A 393 28.34 10.65 0.09
N LEU A 394 27.31 10.22 -0.63
CA LEU A 394 27.43 9.76 -2.02
C LEU A 394 28.00 10.88 -2.93
N LEU A 395 27.45 12.09 -2.83
CA LEU A 395 27.95 13.26 -3.57
C LEU A 395 29.41 13.61 -3.24
N SER A 396 29.87 13.37 -2.01
CA SER A 396 31.29 13.52 -1.66
C SER A 396 32.19 12.56 -2.44
N TYR A 397 31.77 11.31 -2.65
CA TYR A 397 32.51 10.36 -3.49
C TYR A 397 32.47 10.78 -4.97
N LYS A 398 31.32 11.23 -5.47
CA LYS A 398 31.19 11.77 -6.83
C LYS A 398 32.13 12.96 -7.06
N LYS A 399 32.16 13.91 -6.12
CA LYS A 399 33.04 15.10 -6.19
C LYS A 399 34.53 14.73 -6.22
N GLN A 400 34.93 13.72 -5.45
CA GLN A 400 36.31 13.22 -5.48
C GLN A 400 36.66 12.59 -6.83
N ALA A 401 35.72 11.88 -7.47
CA ALA A 401 35.92 11.35 -8.82
C ALA A 401 35.93 12.46 -9.89
N GLN A 402 35.06 13.47 -9.78
CA GLN A 402 35.06 14.65 -10.66
C GLN A 402 36.36 15.45 -10.55
N SER A 403 36.95 15.55 -9.36
CA SER A 403 38.27 16.18 -9.20
C SER A 403 39.37 15.47 -10.00
N ILE A 404 39.23 14.18 -10.34
CA ILE A 404 40.17 13.48 -11.23
C ILE A 404 39.95 13.93 -12.68
N GLU A 405 38.69 14.11 -13.09
CA GLU A 405 38.33 14.65 -14.40
C GLU A 405 38.89 16.07 -14.59
N ASP A 406 38.61 16.97 -13.65
CA ASP A 406 39.09 18.35 -13.67
C ASP A 406 40.62 18.41 -13.77
N ARG A 407 41.33 17.56 -13.02
CA ARG A 407 42.80 17.46 -13.07
C ARG A 407 43.30 16.96 -14.43
N ILE A 408 42.60 16.04 -15.08
CA ILE A 408 42.97 15.58 -16.43
C ILE A 408 42.82 16.72 -17.43
N ASP A 409 41.73 17.50 -17.32
CA ASP A 409 41.51 18.66 -18.19
C ASP A 409 42.58 19.74 -17.98
N ASP A 410 42.92 20.07 -16.73
CA ASP A 410 44.02 20.99 -16.40
C ASP A 410 45.37 20.52 -16.99
N ILE A 411 45.67 19.22 -16.89
CA ILE A 411 46.91 18.62 -17.43
C ILE A 411 46.92 18.69 -18.96
N ASN A 412 45.77 18.51 -19.62
CA ASN A 412 45.64 18.58 -21.07
C ASN A 412 45.85 20.01 -21.62
N GLU A 413 45.53 21.04 -20.82
CA GLU A 413 45.78 22.44 -21.15
C GLU A 413 47.22 22.89 -20.84
N GLY A 414 47.96 22.13 -20.03
CA GLY A 414 49.33 22.41 -19.62
C GLY A 414 50.42 22.01 -20.63
N ASN A 415 51.66 22.42 -20.36
CA ASN A 415 52.81 22.13 -21.22
C ASN A 415 53.51 20.79 -20.92
N ASN A 416 53.15 20.11 -19.82
CA ASN A 416 53.84 18.92 -19.29
C ASN A 416 52.95 17.65 -19.25
N GLY A 417 51.97 17.56 -20.15
CA GLY A 417 50.90 16.56 -20.11
C GLY A 417 51.35 15.11 -19.88
N ILE A 418 52.41 14.65 -20.54
CA ILE A 418 52.89 13.25 -20.42
C ILE A 418 53.40 12.94 -19.01
N SER A 419 54.18 13.83 -18.40
CA SER A 419 54.77 13.61 -17.07
C SER A 419 53.68 13.66 -15.99
N GLU A 420 52.80 14.64 -16.07
CA GLU A 420 51.73 14.85 -15.08
C GLU A 420 50.65 13.75 -15.17
N LEU A 421 50.33 13.24 -16.37
CA LEU A 421 49.46 12.07 -16.53
C LEU A 421 50.09 10.80 -15.94
N ALA A 422 51.40 10.61 -16.08
CA ALA A 422 52.10 9.46 -15.49
C ALA A 422 52.12 9.51 -13.95
N GLU A 423 52.26 10.71 -13.37
CA GLU A 423 52.12 10.90 -11.91
C GLU A 423 50.71 10.57 -11.44
N LEU A 424 49.69 11.10 -12.13
CA LEU A 424 48.29 10.85 -11.84
C LEU A 424 47.92 9.35 -11.97
N GLU A 425 48.44 8.66 -13.00
CA GLU A 425 48.22 7.23 -13.21
C GLU A 425 48.71 6.39 -12.02
N ASN A 426 49.83 6.77 -11.40
CA ASN A 426 50.46 6.06 -10.29
C ASN A 426 49.88 6.38 -8.90
N GLU A 427 48.94 7.33 -8.79
CA GLU A 427 48.35 7.68 -7.50
C GLU A 427 47.59 6.51 -6.86
N LYS A 428 47.77 6.34 -5.55
CA LYS A 428 47.05 5.33 -4.78
C LYS A 428 45.56 5.66 -4.71
N ARG A 429 44.74 4.66 -5.03
CA ARG A 429 43.27 4.74 -5.01
C ARG A 429 42.66 3.43 -4.53
N ALA A 430 41.49 3.50 -3.90
CA ALA A 430 40.70 2.31 -3.58
C ALA A 430 40.19 1.63 -4.87
N SER A 431 40.00 0.31 -4.85
CA SER A 431 39.41 -0.38 -6.01
C SER A 431 37.98 0.09 -6.25
N PHE A 432 37.54 0.03 -7.51
CA PHE A 432 36.16 0.36 -7.87
C PHE A 432 35.15 -0.53 -7.12
N SER A 433 35.44 -1.83 -6.99
CA SER A 433 34.60 -2.77 -6.25
C SER A 433 34.42 -2.36 -4.79
N PHE A 434 35.48 -1.90 -4.12
CA PHE A 434 35.41 -1.48 -2.72
C PHE A 434 34.63 -0.17 -2.57
N ILE A 435 34.81 0.80 -3.47
CA ILE A 435 33.99 2.01 -3.50
C ILE A 435 32.52 1.66 -3.70
N ALA A 436 32.23 0.76 -4.64
CA ALA A 436 30.87 0.35 -4.96
C ALA A 436 30.19 -0.38 -3.78
N GLU A 437 30.87 -1.35 -3.17
CA GLU A 437 30.41 -2.04 -1.97
C GLU A 437 30.17 -1.07 -0.81
N ASN A 438 31.14 -0.20 -0.51
CA ASN A 438 31.03 0.73 0.60
C ASN A 438 29.87 1.71 0.41
N THR A 439 29.71 2.27 -0.80
CA THR A 439 28.63 3.22 -1.11
C THR A 439 27.26 2.55 -1.15
N ALA A 440 27.16 1.31 -1.67
CA ALA A 440 25.96 0.50 -1.56
C ALA A 440 25.60 0.17 -0.10
N ASN A 441 26.59 -0.14 0.74
CA ASN A 441 26.37 -0.40 2.16
C ASN A 441 25.91 0.85 2.91
N ILE A 442 26.36 2.06 2.53
CA ILE A 442 25.82 3.31 3.07
C ILE A 442 24.31 3.41 2.78
N VAL A 443 23.90 3.16 1.54
CA VAL A 443 22.48 3.16 1.13
C VAL A 443 21.70 2.07 1.86
N LYS A 444 22.18 0.82 1.83
CA LYS A 444 21.54 -0.33 2.47
C LYS A 444 21.32 -0.12 3.97
N ASN A 445 22.31 0.43 4.68
CA ASN A 445 22.19 0.73 6.10
C ASN A 445 21.13 1.81 6.39
N ALA A 446 20.94 2.77 5.49
CA ALA A 446 19.87 3.76 5.63
C ALA A 446 18.50 3.10 5.43
N LEU A 447 18.35 2.27 4.40
CA LEU A 447 17.11 1.53 4.12
C LEU A 447 16.73 0.61 5.27
N ILE A 448 17.68 -0.13 5.84
CA ILE A 448 17.42 -0.99 7.02
C ILE A 448 16.87 -0.17 8.20
N LYS A 449 17.44 1.02 8.45
CA LYS A 449 16.96 1.90 9.53
C LYS A 449 15.58 2.48 9.25
N MET A 450 15.29 2.80 7.98
CA MET A 450 13.99 3.31 7.57
C MET A 450 12.92 2.22 7.64
N ASP A 451 13.19 1.02 7.14
CA ASP A 451 12.29 -0.13 7.27
C ASP A 451 12.04 -0.46 8.75
N TYR A 452 13.10 -0.39 9.58
CA TYR A 452 13.00 -0.59 11.01
C TYR A 452 12.16 0.50 11.70
N PHE A 453 12.36 1.77 11.35
CA PHE A 453 11.56 2.89 11.86
C PHE A 453 10.11 2.79 11.39
N GLU A 454 9.86 2.43 10.13
CA GLU A 454 8.51 2.28 9.58
C GLU A 454 7.74 1.19 10.36
N LYS A 455 8.38 0.05 10.64
CA LYS A 455 7.79 -1.02 11.47
C LYS A 455 7.50 -0.58 12.90
N ASN A 456 8.34 0.28 13.48
CA ASN A 456 8.28 0.66 14.90
C ASN A 456 7.85 2.12 15.13
N LYS A 457 7.24 2.77 14.13
CA LYS A 457 7.11 4.23 14.04
C LYS A 457 6.56 4.87 15.31
N ASN A 458 5.41 4.40 15.76
CA ASN A 458 4.71 4.96 16.92
C ASN A 458 5.54 4.87 18.19
N PHE A 459 6.11 3.69 18.45
CA PHE A 459 6.95 3.46 19.62
C PHE A 459 8.28 4.22 19.55
N ALA A 460 8.92 4.27 18.38
CA ALA A 460 10.16 5.01 18.19
C ALA A 460 9.99 6.52 18.48
N VAL A 461 8.91 7.11 17.98
CA VAL A 461 8.55 8.52 18.27
C VAL A 461 8.29 8.71 19.77
N ALA A 462 7.50 7.84 20.38
CA ALA A 462 7.20 7.89 21.82
C ALA A 462 8.47 7.78 22.67
N ALA A 463 9.34 6.80 22.36
CA ALA A 463 10.60 6.56 23.06
C ALA A 463 11.56 7.76 22.98
N ILE A 464 11.65 8.44 21.83
CA ILE A 464 12.49 9.62 21.65
C ILE A 464 11.94 10.81 22.44
N ASN A 465 10.62 10.99 22.47
CA ASN A 465 10.00 12.03 23.29
C ASN A 465 10.17 11.77 24.79
N LEU A 466 10.03 10.51 25.21
CA LEU A 466 10.28 10.08 26.58
C LEU A 466 11.73 10.31 26.97
N TRP A 467 12.69 9.93 26.11
CA TRP A 467 14.11 10.17 26.34
C TRP A 467 14.40 11.66 26.58
N ASP A 468 13.93 12.53 25.69
CA ASP A 468 14.14 13.97 25.79
C ASP A 468 13.57 14.54 27.11
N LYS A 469 12.33 14.14 27.44
CA LYS A 469 11.68 14.51 28.71
C LYS A 469 12.46 14.02 29.93
N TRP A 470 12.87 12.75 29.95
CA TRP A 470 13.62 12.15 31.06
C TRP A 470 15.00 12.78 31.23
N SER A 471 15.70 13.04 30.13
CA SER A 471 16.99 13.73 30.13
C SER A 471 16.88 15.16 30.66
N MET A 472 15.80 15.88 30.34
CA MET A 472 15.57 17.22 30.87
C MET A 472 15.17 17.18 32.35
N ASP A 473 14.25 16.30 32.73
CA ASP A 473 13.77 16.11 34.11
C ASP A 473 14.93 15.80 35.07
N TYR A 474 15.90 14.97 34.66
CA TYR A 474 17.07 14.68 35.48
C TYR A 474 18.01 15.90 35.64
N LYS A 475 18.09 16.79 34.65
CA LYS A 475 18.83 18.06 34.79
C LYS A 475 18.10 19.04 35.72
N VAL A 476 16.76 19.01 35.71
CA VAL A 476 15.91 19.81 36.62
C VAL A 476 16.12 19.39 38.08
N LEU A 477 16.31 18.09 38.35
CA LEU A 477 16.66 17.58 39.68
C LEU A 477 17.89 18.30 40.27
N LYS A 478 18.95 18.45 39.48
CA LYS A 478 20.22 19.07 39.92
C LYS A 478 20.17 20.60 40.06
N THR A 479 19.09 21.22 39.64
CA THR A 479 18.95 22.68 39.60
C THR A 479 17.74 23.12 40.42
N THR A 480 16.55 23.01 39.84
CA THR A 480 15.30 23.51 40.44
C THR A 480 14.97 22.74 41.72
N TYR A 481 15.02 21.41 41.70
CA TYR A 481 14.62 20.62 42.87
C TYR A 481 15.62 20.74 44.02
N LYS A 482 16.91 20.90 43.70
CA LYS A 482 17.94 21.20 44.71
C LYS A 482 17.64 22.52 45.41
N GLU A 483 17.31 23.57 44.65
CA GLU A 483 17.01 24.88 45.23
C GLU A 483 15.68 24.87 45.99
N ASP A 484 14.67 24.15 45.51
CA ASP A 484 13.41 23.96 46.24
C ASP A 484 13.65 23.27 47.60
N LEU A 485 14.45 22.19 47.61
CA LEU A 485 14.82 21.49 48.84
C LEU A 485 15.56 22.41 49.81
N LYS A 486 16.57 23.13 49.32
CA LYS A 486 17.32 24.12 50.11
C LYS A 486 16.40 25.15 50.74
N ASN A 487 15.54 25.79 49.94
CA ASN A 487 14.61 26.81 50.42
C ASN A 487 13.61 26.27 51.45
N ASN A 488 13.19 25.01 51.32
CA ASN A 488 12.29 24.38 52.29
C ASN A 488 13.01 24.05 53.60
N CYS A 489 14.24 23.53 53.52
CA CYS A 489 15.05 23.20 54.69
C CYS A 489 15.48 24.46 55.46
N GLU A 490 15.88 25.53 54.77
CA GLU A 490 16.26 26.81 55.39
C GLU A 490 15.07 27.45 56.13
N LYS A 491 13.83 27.26 55.65
CA LYS A 491 12.62 27.74 56.37
C LYS A 491 12.33 26.95 57.64
N GLU A 492 12.80 25.72 57.72
CA GLU A 492 12.63 24.82 58.88
C GLU A 492 13.88 24.80 59.77
N ASP A 493 14.83 25.73 59.55
CA ASP A 493 16.11 25.84 60.26
C ASP A 493 16.97 24.55 60.23
N ILE A 494 16.89 23.77 59.13
CA ILE A 494 17.67 22.54 58.92
C ILE A 494 19.04 22.89 58.32
N GLU A 495 20.13 22.35 58.90
CA GLU A 495 21.49 22.70 58.51
C GLU A 495 21.86 22.24 57.08
N GLU A 496 22.74 23.01 56.42
CA GLU A 496 23.18 22.73 55.04
C GLU A 496 23.79 21.34 54.88
N GLU A 497 24.64 20.93 55.82
CA GLU A 497 25.29 19.62 55.83
C GLU A 497 24.28 18.47 55.83
N VAL A 498 23.12 18.68 56.48
CA VAL A 498 22.06 17.67 56.62
C VAL A 498 21.27 17.55 55.32
N TRP A 499 20.72 18.66 54.81
CA TRP A 499 19.89 18.58 53.60
C TRP A 499 20.71 18.28 52.34
N MET A 500 22.00 18.63 52.32
CA MET A 500 22.92 18.22 51.24
C MET A 500 23.13 16.71 51.20
N LYS A 501 23.23 16.04 52.37
CA LYS A 501 23.28 14.57 52.44
C LYS A 501 21.98 13.95 51.92
N TRP A 502 20.82 14.52 52.26
CA TRP A 502 19.54 14.04 51.72
C TRP A 502 19.44 14.23 50.21
N PHE A 503 19.97 15.35 49.71
CA PHE A 503 20.02 15.60 48.28
C PHE A 503 20.93 14.61 47.56
N GLU A 504 22.04 14.20 48.17
CA GLU A 504 22.92 13.14 47.67
C GLU A 504 22.20 11.79 47.63
N ASP A 505 21.54 11.39 48.72
CA ASP A 505 20.72 10.17 48.79
C ASP A 505 19.62 10.18 47.72
N TRP A 506 18.95 11.32 47.53
CA TRP A 506 17.94 11.52 46.50
C TRP A 506 18.54 11.37 45.09
N CYS A 507 19.69 11.98 44.83
CA CYS A 507 20.39 11.86 43.56
C CYS A 507 20.80 10.42 43.26
N ASN A 508 21.32 9.70 44.25
CA ASN A 508 21.71 8.29 44.13
C ASN A 508 20.49 7.41 43.81
N THR A 509 19.39 7.58 44.56
CA THR A 509 18.13 6.86 44.31
C THR A 509 17.60 7.16 42.91
N ARG A 510 17.58 8.44 42.51
CA ARG A 510 17.11 8.84 41.18
C ARG A 510 18.02 8.32 40.07
N PHE A 511 19.33 8.29 40.28
CA PHE A 511 20.28 7.74 39.30
C PHE A 511 20.01 6.26 39.01
N VAL A 512 19.71 5.43 40.03
CA VAL A 512 19.36 4.02 39.80
C VAL A 512 18.06 3.89 39.01
N ILE A 513 17.04 4.72 39.31
CA ILE A 513 15.79 4.78 38.53
C ILE A 513 16.08 5.14 37.08
N GLU A 514 16.94 6.12 36.85
CA GLU A 514 17.36 6.51 35.50
C GLU A 514 18.03 5.34 34.76
N GLN A 515 18.88 4.56 35.41
CA GLN A 515 19.54 3.42 34.75
C GLN A 515 18.54 2.38 34.20
N GLN A 516 17.35 2.26 34.81
CA GLN A 516 16.32 1.31 34.40
C GLN A 516 15.51 1.74 33.17
N PHE A 517 15.62 2.99 32.72
CA PHE A 517 14.90 3.50 31.54
C PHE A 517 15.36 2.81 30.23
N MET A 518 16.66 2.80 29.95
CA MET A 518 17.17 2.31 28.66
C MET A 518 16.96 0.81 28.41
N PRO A 519 17.08 -0.09 29.40
CA PRO A 519 16.75 -1.50 29.22
C PRO A 519 15.35 -1.71 28.63
N LEU A 520 14.33 -1.03 29.15
CA LEU A 520 12.95 -1.11 28.65
C LEU A 520 12.84 -0.62 27.21
N ILE A 521 13.44 0.54 26.90
CA ILE A 521 13.40 1.11 25.55
C ILE A 521 14.06 0.16 24.55
N LYS A 522 15.19 -0.45 24.90
CA LYS A 522 15.89 -1.40 24.03
C LYS A 522 15.04 -2.64 23.77
N GLU A 523 14.42 -3.22 24.80
CA GLU A 523 13.56 -4.39 24.64
C GLU A 523 12.32 -4.10 23.79
N GLY A 524 11.68 -2.95 24.00
CA GLY A 524 10.54 -2.51 23.18
C GLY A 524 10.94 -2.29 21.73
N LEU A 525 12.09 -1.66 21.49
CA LEU A 525 12.63 -1.42 20.15
C LEU A 525 13.07 -2.71 19.46
N ASN A 526 13.55 -3.72 20.19
CA ASN A 526 13.93 -5.00 19.60
C ASN A 526 12.72 -5.85 19.18
N GLY A 527 11.50 -5.43 19.48
CA GLY A 527 10.27 -6.15 19.14
C GLY A 527 10.02 -7.38 20.01
N ASN A 528 10.76 -7.58 21.10
CA ASN A 528 10.63 -8.75 21.97
C ASN A 528 9.23 -8.86 22.63
N PHE A 529 8.54 -7.72 22.74
CA PHE A 529 7.18 -7.60 23.23
C PHE A 529 6.13 -7.55 22.11
N GLU A 530 6.49 -7.49 20.81
CA GLU A 530 5.52 -7.38 19.68
C GLU A 530 4.51 -8.54 19.63
N ALA A 531 4.95 -9.74 20.00
CA ALA A 531 4.11 -10.93 20.02
C ALA A 531 3.16 -11.01 21.23
N GLU A 532 3.31 -10.11 22.21
CA GLU A 532 2.35 -9.97 23.30
C GLU A 532 1.11 -9.21 22.81
N LYS A 533 -0.08 -9.55 23.34
CA LYS A 533 -1.29 -8.76 23.05
C LYS A 533 -1.05 -7.30 23.45
N ASN A 534 -1.14 -6.39 22.48
CA ASN A 534 -0.82 -4.96 22.65
C ASN A 534 0.66 -4.69 23.04
N GLY A 535 1.62 -5.43 22.49
CA GLY A 535 3.06 -5.35 22.79
C GLY A 535 3.67 -3.95 22.97
N VAL A 536 3.36 -3.01 22.07
CA VAL A 536 3.85 -1.61 22.16
C VAL A 536 3.29 -0.88 23.39
N VAL A 537 2.03 -1.13 23.75
CA VAL A 537 1.35 -0.49 24.88
C VAL A 537 1.95 -0.96 26.21
N ILE A 538 2.42 -2.21 26.29
CA ILE A 538 2.99 -2.77 27.51
C ILE A 538 4.26 -2.03 27.96
N ILE A 539 5.19 -1.72 27.04
CA ILE A 539 6.41 -0.99 27.41
C ILE A 539 6.08 0.46 27.80
N GLU A 540 5.14 1.10 27.12
CA GLU A 540 4.67 2.44 27.49
C GLU A 540 4.03 2.46 28.89
N ASP A 541 3.22 1.45 29.22
CA ASP A 541 2.61 1.28 30.54
C ASP A 541 3.67 1.09 31.64
N ILE A 542 4.70 0.28 31.37
CA ILE A 542 5.80 0.07 32.33
C ILE A 542 6.62 1.35 32.52
N VAL A 543 6.90 2.10 31.44
CA VAL A 543 7.62 3.39 31.55
C VAL A 543 6.76 4.42 32.30
N ALA A 544 5.45 4.43 32.09
CA ALA A 544 4.53 5.28 32.84
C ALA A 544 4.51 4.91 34.34
N LEU A 545 4.52 3.62 34.65
CA LEU A 545 4.61 3.13 36.02
C LEU A 545 5.95 3.50 36.68
N LEU A 546 7.06 3.44 35.92
CA LEU A 546 8.37 3.90 36.38
C LEU A 546 8.40 5.42 36.60
N ASP A 547 7.74 6.21 35.75
CA ASP A 547 7.58 7.66 35.93
C ASP A 547 6.74 7.99 37.18
N GLU A 548 5.72 7.18 37.49
CA GLU A 548 4.95 7.30 38.75
C GLU A 548 5.83 7.00 39.97
N TYR A 549 6.58 5.89 39.94
CA TYR A 549 7.50 5.51 41.01
C TYR A 549 8.52 6.63 41.28
N LYS A 550 9.14 7.12 40.21
CA LYS A 550 10.05 8.27 40.22
C LYS A 550 9.43 9.48 40.91
N LYS A 551 8.23 9.89 40.51
CA LYS A 551 7.53 11.05 41.09
C LYS A 551 7.21 10.87 42.57
N LYS A 552 6.87 9.65 43.00
CA LYS A 552 6.65 9.35 44.44
C LYS A 552 7.94 9.49 45.24
N VAL A 553 9.07 9.03 44.69
CA VAL A 553 10.40 9.23 45.31
C VAL A 553 10.74 10.71 45.37
N ASP A 554 10.54 11.47 44.29
CA ASP A 554 10.77 12.92 44.28
C ASP A 554 9.88 13.63 45.32
N ASN A 555 8.61 13.25 45.42
CA ASN A 555 7.68 13.80 46.40
C ASN A 555 8.09 13.50 47.84
N PHE A 556 8.59 12.29 48.11
CA PHE A 556 9.08 11.90 49.42
C PHE A 556 10.22 12.82 49.88
N TYR A 557 11.24 13.04 49.03
CA TYR A 557 12.36 13.91 49.39
C TYR A 557 11.96 15.38 49.50
N LYS A 558 11.02 15.84 48.68
CA LYS A 558 10.53 17.23 48.71
C LYS A 558 9.69 17.56 49.94
N ASN A 559 8.83 16.64 50.35
CA ASN A 559 7.72 16.95 51.26
C ASN A 559 7.73 16.13 52.55
N ASP A 560 8.20 14.87 52.52
CA ASP A 560 8.09 13.96 53.66
C ASP A 560 9.38 13.83 54.47
N ARG A 561 10.54 14.10 53.84
CA ARG A 561 11.85 13.83 54.41
C ARG A 561 12.19 14.71 55.61
N SER A 562 11.84 16.00 55.58
CA SER A 562 12.11 16.93 56.67
C SER A 562 11.31 16.59 57.92
N ALA A 563 10.02 16.23 57.75
CA ALA A 563 9.17 15.80 58.86
C ALA A 563 9.72 14.57 59.58
N ILE A 564 10.39 13.65 58.89
CA ILE A 564 11.05 12.50 59.52
C ILE A 564 12.23 12.97 60.38
N TYR A 565 13.07 13.85 59.86
CA TYR A 565 14.22 14.38 60.59
C TYR A 565 13.80 15.11 61.86
N VAL A 566 12.83 16.03 61.78
CA VAL A 566 12.32 16.79 62.93
C VAL A 566 11.82 15.86 64.05
N ASN A 567 11.24 14.71 63.70
CA ASN A 567 10.75 13.73 64.68
C ASN A 567 11.88 12.98 65.42
N TYR A 568 13.08 12.89 64.85
CA TYR A 568 14.16 12.05 65.39
C TYR A 568 15.45 12.79 65.75
N VAL A 569 15.65 14.05 65.34
CA VAL A 569 16.87 14.82 65.58
C VAL A 569 17.23 14.93 67.08
N PHE A 570 16.24 15.04 67.96
CA PHE A 570 16.44 15.05 69.43
C PHE A 570 16.18 13.70 70.11
N ALA A 571 15.89 12.65 69.34
CA ALA A 571 15.64 11.31 69.86
C ALA A 571 16.94 10.57 70.17
N ALA A 572 16.90 9.66 71.15
CA ALA A 572 18.04 8.79 71.42
C ALA A 572 18.29 7.84 70.23
N ASN A 573 19.56 7.75 69.78
CA ASN A 573 19.92 7.08 68.53
C ASN A 573 19.17 7.66 67.31
N GLY A 574 18.92 8.97 67.33
CA GLY A 574 18.11 9.71 66.35
C GLY A 574 18.48 9.40 64.90
N GLU A 575 19.77 9.50 64.55
CA GLU A 575 20.27 9.22 63.19
C GLU A 575 19.91 7.80 62.70
N LEU A 576 20.03 6.79 63.57
CA LEU A 576 19.68 5.41 63.24
C LEU A 576 18.16 5.24 63.08
N GLN A 577 17.37 5.86 63.95
CA GLN A 577 15.91 5.82 63.88
C GLN A 577 15.37 6.53 62.64
N GLU A 578 15.98 7.64 62.26
CA GLU A 578 15.71 8.43 61.06
C GLU A 578 16.02 7.64 59.79
N LYS A 579 17.21 7.03 59.68
CA LYS A 579 17.57 6.18 58.53
C LYS A 579 16.57 5.03 58.38
N PHE A 580 16.22 4.35 59.47
CA PHE A 580 15.23 3.26 59.40
C PHE A 580 13.82 3.74 59.03
N GLU A 581 13.37 4.93 59.44
CA GLU A 581 12.06 5.46 58.97
C GLU A 581 12.12 5.81 57.48
N THR A 582 13.23 6.41 57.06
CA THR A 582 13.46 6.82 55.67
C THR A 582 13.38 5.62 54.75
N GLU A 583 14.17 4.57 55.04
CA GLU A 583 14.17 3.35 54.23
C GLU A 583 12.83 2.59 54.32
N LEU A 584 12.13 2.68 55.45
CA LEU A 584 10.79 2.11 55.58
C LEU A 584 9.77 2.79 54.67
N LYS A 585 9.78 4.12 54.57
CA LYS A 585 8.88 4.85 53.67
C LYS A 585 9.24 4.64 52.21
N LEU A 586 10.53 4.65 51.87
CA LEU A 586 11.00 4.34 50.51
C LEU A 586 10.62 2.91 50.10
N TYR A 587 10.77 1.93 51.00
CA TYR A 587 10.33 0.55 50.76
C TYR A 587 8.84 0.42 50.47
N LYS A 588 7.98 1.20 51.15
CA LYS A 588 6.53 1.22 50.85
C LYS A 588 6.28 1.70 49.42
N ILE A 589 6.99 2.75 48.98
CA ILE A 589 6.89 3.26 47.61
C ILE A 589 7.32 2.17 46.60
N SER A 590 8.43 1.47 46.86
CA SER A 590 8.92 0.36 46.03
C SER A 590 7.96 -0.84 46.00
N SER A 591 7.34 -1.17 47.14
CA SER A 591 6.34 -2.24 47.25
C SER A 591 5.07 -1.91 46.47
N GLU A 592 4.58 -0.67 46.54
CA GLU A 592 3.44 -0.22 45.72
C GLU A 592 3.74 -0.31 44.22
N PHE A 593 4.94 0.08 43.81
CA PHE A 593 5.41 -0.09 42.43
C PHE A 593 5.40 -1.57 42.02
N GLN A 594 5.96 -2.46 42.85
CA GLN A 594 5.98 -3.90 42.57
C GLN A 594 4.56 -4.49 42.45
N LYS A 595 3.61 -4.05 43.29
CA LYS A 595 2.20 -4.52 43.22
C LYS A 595 1.54 -4.15 41.89
N LYS A 596 1.75 -2.91 41.42
CA LYS A 596 1.23 -2.48 40.12
C LYS A 596 1.92 -3.19 38.95
N LEU A 597 3.22 -3.42 39.06
CA LEU A 597 3.99 -4.14 38.04
C LEU A 597 3.57 -5.61 37.92
N GLN A 598 3.17 -6.22 39.04
CA GLN A 598 2.67 -7.60 39.08
C GLN A 598 1.53 -7.82 38.08
N ASP A 599 0.55 -6.91 38.04
CA ASP A 599 -0.59 -7.01 37.13
C ASP A 599 -0.13 -7.07 35.66
N ILE A 600 0.87 -6.26 35.30
CA ILE A 600 1.46 -6.26 33.97
C ILE A 600 2.18 -7.59 33.71
N ILE A 601 3.05 -8.04 34.62
CA ILE A 601 3.82 -9.29 34.48
C ILE A 601 2.90 -10.48 34.23
N PHE A 602 1.82 -10.62 35.00
CA PHE A 602 0.90 -11.75 34.86
C PHE A 602 -0.05 -11.63 33.68
N SER A 603 -0.15 -10.45 33.05
CA SER A 603 -0.88 -10.27 31.79
C SER A 603 -0.10 -10.80 30.57
N LEU A 604 1.23 -10.95 30.68
CA LEU A 604 2.08 -11.43 29.60
C LEU A 604 1.84 -12.92 29.28
N GLU A 605 1.97 -13.28 28.02
CA GLU A 605 1.89 -14.66 27.54
C GLU A 605 3.25 -15.35 27.62
N LYS A 606 4.35 -14.67 27.24
CA LYS A 606 5.69 -15.29 27.25
C LYS A 606 6.38 -15.22 28.60
N ASN A 607 6.87 -16.37 29.07
CA ASN A 607 7.64 -16.45 30.32
C ASN A 607 8.97 -15.69 30.25
N GLU A 608 9.61 -15.62 29.07
CA GLU A 608 10.85 -14.85 28.88
C GLU A 608 10.66 -13.38 29.23
N ASN A 609 9.56 -12.77 28.75
CA ASN A 609 9.22 -11.38 29.03
C ASN A 609 8.89 -11.16 30.52
N LYS A 610 8.23 -12.13 31.17
CA LYS A 610 7.99 -12.09 32.62
C LYS A 610 9.28 -12.12 33.43
N ILE A 611 10.19 -13.03 33.09
CA ILE A 611 11.49 -13.17 33.76
C ILE A 611 12.32 -11.90 33.59
N PHE A 612 12.34 -11.33 32.38
CA PHE A 612 13.00 -10.05 32.13
C PHE A 612 12.48 -8.95 33.07
N LEU A 613 11.16 -8.75 33.16
CA LEU A 613 10.58 -7.70 34.00
C LEU A 613 10.84 -7.91 35.50
N ILE A 614 10.81 -9.15 35.98
CA ILE A 614 11.16 -9.46 37.38
C ILE A 614 12.61 -9.05 37.67
N ASN A 615 13.55 -9.49 36.82
CA ASN A 615 14.97 -9.22 37.02
C ASN A 615 15.29 -7.73 36.87
N TRP A 616 14.63 -7.06 35.92
CA TRP A 616 14.71 -5.62 35.75
C TRP A 616 14.23 -4.86 37.00
N ALA A 617 13.09 -5.25 37.56
CA ALA A 617 12.48 -4.55 38.70
C ALA A 617 13.23 -4.76 40.03
N ASN A 618 13.92 -5.89 40.21
CA ASN A 618 14.69 -6.17 41.44
C ASN A 618 15.71 -5.06 41.75
N ASN A 619 16.31 -4.45 40.72
CA ASN A 619 17.24 -3.32 40.88
C ASN A 619 16.61 -2.08 41.53
N LEU A 620 15.28 -1.98 41.54
CA LEU A 620 14.53 -0.88 42.15
C LEU A 620 13.93 -1.28 43.49
N ILE A 621 13.38 -2.49 43.56
CA ILE A 621 12.65 -2.97 44.73
C ILE A 621 13.61 -3.24 45.91
N ASP A 622 14.84 -3.66 45.60
CA ASP A 622 15.83 -4.01 46.62
C ASP A 622 16.60 -2.80 47.16
N LEU A 623 16.44 -1.60 46.56
CA LEU A 623 17.21 -0.42 46.96
C LEU A 623 17.14 -0.12 48.46
N PRO A 624 15.96 -0.08 49.11
CA PRO A 624 15.90 0.22 50.54
C PRO A 624 16.50 -0.90 51.41
N VAL A 625 16.44 -2.14 50.93
CA VAL A 625 17.08 -3.29 51.61
C VAL A 625 18.60 -3.16 51.53
N ASP A 626 19.14 -2.81 50.36
CA ASP A 626 20.58 -2.62 50.14
C ASP A 626 21.12 -1.45 50.94
N GLU A 627 20.38 -0.34 51.00
CA GLU A 627 20.71 0.81 51.84
C GLU A 627 20.80 0.44 53.33
N ILE A 628 19.86 -0.35 53.84
CA ILE A 628 19.92 -0.82 55.24
C ILE A 628 21.13 -1.73 55.45
N ILE A 629 21.37 -2.69 54.55
CA ILE A 629 22.50 -3.63 54.68
C ILE A 629 23.82 -2.86 54.69
N ASN A 630 24.03 -1.97 53.70
CA ASN A 630 25.24 -1.17 53.59
C ASN A 630 25.43 -0.26 54.80
N PHE A 631 24.38 0.41 55.24
CA PHE A 631 24.43 1.29 56.40
C PHE A 631 24.80 0.55 57.69
N VAL A 632 24.21 -0.63 57.93
CA VAL A 632 24.51 -1.44 59.12
C VAL A 632 25.95 -1.97 59.09
N GLN A 633 26.44 -2.38 57.92
CA GLN A 633 27.81 -2.87 57.73
C GLN A 633 28.86 -1.77 57.89
N LEU A 634 28.63 -0.57 57.33
CA LEU A 634 29.57 0.54 57.39
C LEU A 634 29.73 1.11 58.81
N ASN A 635 28.66 1.08 59.62
CA ASN A 635 28.66 1.67 60.95
C ASN A 635 29.00 0.68 62.08
N ASN A 636 29.38 -0.57 61.77
CA ASN A 636 29.74 -1.62 62.75
C ASN A 636 28.82 -1.61 63.99
N LEU A 637 27.51 -1.66 63.76
CA LEU A 637 26.53 -1.53 64.84
C LEU A 637 26.49 -2.83 65.66
N ASP A 638 27.38 -2.97 66.65
CA ASP A 638 27.44 -4.11 67.61
C ASP A 638 26.09 -4.39 68.30
N SER A 639 25.21 -3.38 68.33
CA SER A 639 23.85 -3.41 68.88
C SER A 639 22.82 -4.17 68.02
N ILE A 640 23.11 -4.41 66.74
CA ILE A 640 22.22 -5.12 65.82
C ILE A 640 22.75 -6.55 65.65
N PRO A 641 22.00 -7.57 66.08
CA PRO A 641 22.44 -8.96 65.95
C PRO A 641 22.70 -9.36 64.49
N GLN A 642 23.85 -10.00 64.21
CA GLN A 642 24.23 -10.49 62.88
C GLN A 642 23.16 -11.36 62.21
N ASN A 643 22.34 -12.07 63.01
CA ASN A 643 21.23 -12.87 62.51
C ASN A 643 20.08 -12.04 61.90
N VAL A 644 19.91 -10.77 62.26
CA VAL A 644 18.94 -9.85 61.65
C VAL A 644 19.46 -9.35 60.31
N LEU A 645 20.77 -9.05 60.20
CA LEU A 645 21.42 -8.70 58.93
C LEU A 645 21.34 -9.86 57.93
N ASN A 646 21.60 -11.10 58.38
CA ASN A 646 21.43 -12.29 57.55
C ASN A 646 19.98 -12.47 57.06
N GLN A 647 18.97 -12.09 57.87
CA GLN A 647 17.56 -12.12 57.44
C GLN A 647 17.25 -11.10 56.33
N PHE A 648 17.90 -9.92 56.32
CA PHE A 648 17.80 -8.99 55.19
C PHE A 648 18.47 -9.53 53.92
N ILE A 649 19.61 -10.22 54.04
CA ILE A 649 20.27 -10.89 52.90
C ILE A 649 19.36 -12.00 52.33
N GLU A 650 18.72 -12.80 53.20
CA GLU A 650 17.76 -13.82 52.79
C GLU A 650 16.48 -13.22 52.15
N LEU A 651 16.10 -11.98 52.49
CA LEU A 651 15.00 -11.28 51.82
C LEU A 651 15.27 -10.96 50.35
N LYS A 652 16.54 -10.83 49.93
CA LYS A 652 16.96 -10.65 48.53
C LYS A 652 17.01 -11.96 47.75
N LYS A 653 17.32 -13.07 48.41
CA LYS A 653 17.48 -14.39 47.76
C LYS A 653 16.17 -15.08 47.37
N LYS A 654 15.02 -14.55 47.80
CA LYS A 654 13.70 -15.14 47.51
C LYS A 654 13.37 -14.97 46.03
N ASN A 655 13.39 -16.08 45.29
CA ASN A 655 13.23 -16.05 43.83
C ASN A 655 11.76 -15.94 43.42
N PHE A 656 11.33 -14.74 43.03
CA PHE A 656 10.01 -14.48 42.47
C PHE A 656 9.73 -15.27 41.16
N GLU A 657 10.77 -15.69 40.44
CA GLU A 657 10.64 -16.50 39.21
C GLU A 657 9.97 -17.85 39.50
N SER A 658 10.15 -18.41 40.70
CA SER A 658 9.54 -19.68 41.10
C SER A 658 8.01 -19.64 41.20
N TYR A 659 7.41 -18.44 41.18
CA TYR A 659 5.97 -18.21 41.28
C TYR A 659 5.35 -17.69 39.97
N LEU A 660 6.10 -17.71 38.86
CA LEU A 660 5.67 -17.17 37.57
C LEU A 660 4.40 -17.80 36.98
N SER A 661 4.07 -19.03 37.40
CA SER A 661 2.87 -19.75 36.96
C SER A 661 1.65 -19.52 37.85
N ASP A 662 1.80 -18.87 39.01
CA ASP A 662 0.71 -18.63 39.97
C ASP A 662 0.78 -17.20 40.52
N ALA A 663 -0.03 -16.32 39.94
CA ALA A 663 -0.18 -14.93 40.36
C ALA A 663 -0.57 -14.78 41.84
N LYS A 664 -1.37 -15.72 42.39
CA LYS A 664 -1.75 -15.71 43.80
C LYS A 664 -0.58 -16.11 44.69
N ALA A 665 0.23 -17.09 44.27
CA ALA A 665 1.44 -17.44 45.00
C ALA A 665 2.47 -16.29 44.98
N TYR A 666 2.67 -15.63 43.84
CA TYR A 666 3.51 -14.44 43.74
C TYR A 666 3.03 -13.33 44.69
N GLY A 667 1.74 -12.98 44.65
CA GLY A 667 1.17 -11.95 45.52
C GLY A 667 1.32 -12.29 47.00
N ARG A 668 1.11 -13.55 47.39
CA ARG A 668 1.34 -14.01 48.78
C ARG A 668 2.80 -13.89 49.20
N GLU A 669 3.73 -14.24 48.32
CA GLU A 669 5.16 -14.12 48.60
C GLU A 669 5.58 -12.65 48.75
N GLN A 670 5.02 -11.77 47.93
CA GLN A 670 5.23 -10.32 48.05
C GLN A 670 4.68 -9.78 49.37
N GLU A 671 3.45 -10.11 49.76
CA GLU A 671 2.88 -9.71 51.06
C GLU A 671 3.70 -10.25 52.24
N ARG A 672 4.22 -11.47 52.12
CA ARG A 672 5.10 -12.06 53.13
C ARG A 672 6.39 -11.26 53.24
N ARG A 673 7.00 -10.90 52.10
CA ARG A 673 8.20 -10.06 52.03
C ARG A 673 7.96 -8.69 52.67
N ASP A 674 6.83 -8.04 52.39
CA ASP A 674 6.43 -6.77 53.02
C ASP A 674 6.35 -6.89 54.54
N LYS A 675 5.67 -7.92 55.06
CA LYS A 675 5.52 -8.16 56.51
C LYS A 675 6.86 -8.41 57.18
N GLU A 676 7.73 -9.18 56.52
CA GLU A 676 9.05 -9.54 57.04
C GLU A 676 9.98 -8.33 57.09
N PHE A 677 10.01 -7.50 56.05
CA PHE A 677 10.77 -6.24 56.05
C PHE A 677 10.34 -5.31 57.20
N ASN A 678 9.03 -5.05 57.34
CA ASN A 678 8.48 -4.24 58.43
C ASN A 678 8.87 -4.79 59.82
N SER A 679 8.80 -6.12 59.98
CA SER A 679 9.17 -6.81 61.22
C SER A 679 10.66 -6.66 61.55
N LEU A 680 11.54 -6.76 60.54
CA LEU A 680 12.98 -6.59 60.73
C LEU A 680 13.35 -5.16 61.11
N ILE A 681 12.78 -4.16 60.44
CA ILE A 681 12.92 -2.74 60.81
C ILE A 681 12.48 -2.51 62.27
N PHE A 682 11.32 -3.06 62.66
CA PHE A 682 10.83 -2.94 64.02
C PHE A 682 11.78 -3.59 65.05
N LYS A 683 12.31 -4.79 64.74
CA LYS A 683 13.30 -5.47 65.59
C LYS A 683 14.57 -4.63 65.77
N MET A 684 15.11 -4.05 64.70
CA MET A 684 16.28 -3.17 64.76
C MET A 684 16.03 -1.96 65.65
N ARG A 685 14.90 -1.25 65.43
CA ARG A 685 14.51 -0.09 66.24
C ARG A 685 14.33 -0.44 67.72
N LYS A 686 13.75 -1.60 68.03
CA LYS A 686 13.59 -2.09 69.40
C LYS A 686 14.92 -2.48 70.05
N GLY A 687 15.85 -3.05 69.28
CA GLY A 687 17.22 -3.34 69.72
C GLY A 687 17.94 -2.07 70.16
N LEU A 688 17.85 -1.01 69.35
CA LEU A 688 18.41 0.31 69.68
C LEU A 688 17.80 0.94 70.93
N ALA A 689 16.51 0.73 71.18
CA ALA A 689 15.84 1.21 72.40
C ALA A 689 16.26 0.44 73.67
N LYS A 690 16.59 -0.85 73.55
CA LYS A 690 16.99 -1.70 74.69
C LYS A 690 18.39 -1.44 75.21
N ASN A 691 19.33 -1.04 74.35
CA ASN A 691 20.70 -0.68 74.78
C ASN A 691 20.75 0.53 75.73
N LYS A 692 19.65 1.28 75.87
CA LYS A 692 19.50 2.34 76.86
C LYS A 692 19.34 1.82 78.30
N GLN A 693 18.84 0.60 78.52
CA GLN A 693 18.66 0.05 79.88
C GLN A 693 19.94 -0.52 80.49
N GLY A 694 20.97 -0.83 79.68
CA GLY A 694 22.26 -1.31 80.17
C GLY A 694 23.25 -0.20 80.56
N GLN A 695 23.12 1.01 80.01
CA GLN A 695 24.02 2.14 80.30
C GLN A 695 23.53 3.07 81.42
N LEU A 696 22.30 2.89 81.93
CA LEU A 696 21.80 3.58 83.12
C LEU A 696 21.98 2.76 84.42
N ALA A 697 22.68 1.63 84.36
CA ALA A 697 22.92 0.73 85.49
C ALA A 697 24.42 0.56 85.84
N HIS A 698 25.26 1.55 85.48
CA HIS A 698 26.64 1.66 85.94
C HIS A 698 26.95 3.02 86.54
#